data_AF-A0A9E4GQ43-F1
#
_entry.id   AF-A0A9E4GQ43-F1
#
_cell.length_a   1.000
_cell.length_b   1.000
_cell.length_c   1.000
_cell.angle_alpha   90.00
_cell.angle_beta   90.00
_cell.angle_gamma   90.00
#
_symmetry.space_group_name_H-M   'P 1'
#
loop_
_entity.id
_entity.type
_entity.pdbx_description
1 polymer ?
#
loop_
_entity_poly.entity_id
_entity_poly.type
_entity_poly.pdbx_seq_one_letter_code
_entity_poly.pdbx_strand_id
1 'polypeptide(L)'
;MFFLHGYIGRAERREADRKLPRLMFEGLLLGGTGLGVLALVFEIAADAFSVAAYQTLLAIDGAQGYHEIAMLAFAVLSVMLFFGVVPAYKAGAYLRPNAGGTGPLVEAIGPPRMRFLSWVGTSLFFIDAVLTIIISSISASDVTLLIFPELAPWRITMAEAYAFFIMAVLSIVGPRRAVPLFLVGGGAFTIFTIFALSWVALNAAAQPGLADAVPAIVQGLENSGVVTHVVEASSDVSTLSAGLFFQFFLRSMSSAMLGFSGYEVIPASGKHAARPKWKVINTALIIAAVFLIGTGIVQLFAASTWRIPATEGYSTLLILYELIFGSGTSLLGVAGILLAFILLLAQGGGYVGGAAVAANAARLGRLPRQFEDDRVGVVVIWAVAAILIPVIRTVTRVEAFYAFGFVSEFAMVSTTIFLVGDDVLKKRGIQPKSSESRALRFAGFRGMVASYAMLLVLITQKTDAILPIAIGASCILLFQLFVHRGGIRRIFPVSDEEVRLSELPGRLRLYRCGRDRARDEARQHGIAGRMEQMISSGALVKFNVEPQRIRRLIAHTHDVLPEAWLLARVAQHHGERIEEPSEELEACFHAAWSSQEDLLATIEHYSHYGIFTFIDKYSHNWAGVERDEAQVQHYMVRALFPRTPEEEIWQEFQDFNWEEQPEAVWQFSGQRYSWAKDQWPNISGPMTTMWTLEDLGLLDQVDPELVQKLHEARRLPERLERVYPLDDDHLDHNVEDDQPGG
;
A
#
# COMPACT_ATOMS: atom_id res chain seq x y z
N MET A 1 3.78 18.72 -35.09
CA MET A 1 4.54 19.39 -34.02
C MET A 1 3.76 19.36 -32.69
N PHE A 2 3.29 18.18 -32.24
CA PHE A 2 2.32 18.05 -31.12
C PHE A 2 2.84 17.25 -29.89
N PHE A 3 4.13 16.93 -29.83
CA PHE A 3 4.61 15.80 -29.00
C PHE A 3 5.43 16.12 -27.73
N LEU A 4 5.65 17.38 -27.35
CA LEU A 4 6.64 17.70 -26.29
C LEU A 4 6.12 18.44 -25.04
N HIS A 5 4.82 18.75 -24.94
CA HIS A 5 4.28 19.22 -23.67
C HIS A 5 3.97 18.02 -22.77
N GLY A 6 4.74 17.87 -21.69
CA GLY A 6 4.48 16.86 -20.66
C GLY A 6 3.22 17.20 -19.85
N TYR A 7 2.58 16.19 -19.26
CA TYR A 7 1.41 16.35 -18.37
C TYR A 7 1.77 16.79 -16.94
N ILE A 8 3.06 17.08 -16.69
CA ILE A 8 3.58 17.50 -15.39
C ILE A 8 3.97 18.97 -15.53
N GLY A 9 3.47 19.80 -14.62
CA GLY A 9 3.76 21.23 -14.60
C GLY A 9 5.26 21.50 -14.57
N ARG A 10 5.73 22.52 -15.29
CA ARG A 10 7.17 22.82 -15.40
C ARG A 10 7.80 23.18 -14.05
N ALA A 11 7.07 23.88 -13.18
CA ALA A 11 7.52 24.25 -11.84
C ALA A 11 7.69 23.00 -10.95
N GLU A 12 6.64 22.19 -10.83
CA GLU A 12 6.68 20.92 -10.07
C GLU A 12 7.80 20.00 -10.56
N ARG A 13 7.96 19.88 -11.89
CA ARG A 13 9.04 19.06 -12.47
C ARG A 13 10.42 19.57 -12.08
N ARG A 14 10.67 20.88 -12.15
CA ARG A 14 11.96 21.48 -11.78
C ARG A 14 12.28 21.26 -10.29
N GLU A 15 11.29 21.42 -9.42
CA GLU A 15 11.48 21.19 -7.99
C GLU A 15 11.79 19.71 -7.69
N ALA A 16 11.04 18.79 -8.31
CA ALA A 16 11.26 17.37 -8.18
C ALA A 16 12.62 16.93 -8.76
N ASP A 17 13.05 17.50 -9.89
CA ASP A 17 14.36 17.26 -10.51
C ASP A 17 15.51 17.76 -9.61
N ARG A 18 15.34 18.89 -8.90
CA ARG A 18 16.32 19.40 -7.93
C ARG A 18 16.50 18.47 -6.74
N LYS A 19 15.42 17.82 -6.28
CA LYS A 19 15.44 16.85 -5.17
C LYS A 19 15.98 15.47 -5.57
N LEU A 20 15.94 15.13 -6.87
CA LEU A 20 16.25 13.80 -7.37
C LEU A 20 17.62 13.25 -6.95
N PRO A 21 18.75 13.98 -7.01
CA PRO A 21 20.05 13.43 -6.63
C PRO A 21 20.10 12.91 -5.18
N ARG A 22 19.42 13.59 -4.26
CA ARG A 22 19.26 13.13 -2.87
C ARG A 22 18.35 11.90 -2.81
N LEU A 23 17.22 11.95 -3.52
CA LEU A 23 16.24 10.86 -3.58
C LEU A 23 16.78 9.60 -4.27
N MET A 24 17.85 9.68 -5.06
CA MET A 24 18.48 8.50 -5.65
C MET A 24 19.00 7.54 -4.57
N PHE A 25 19.55 8.09 -3.49
CA PHE A 25 20.23 7.33 -2.44
C PHE A 25 19.47 7.28 -1.11
N GLU A 26 18.31 7.93 -1.00
CA GLU A 26 17.49 7.91 0.21
C GLU A 26 17.00 6.48 0.51
N GLY A 27 16.94 6.08 1.79
CA GLY A 27 16.49 4.74 2.20
C GLY A 27 17.49 3.59 2.00
N LEU A 28 18.59 3.78 1.26
CA LEU A 28 19.65 2.76 1.09
C LEU A 28 20.41 2.45 2.39
N LEU A 29 20.54 3.44 3.29
CA LEU A 29 21.19 3.31 4.60
C LEU A 29 20.17 3.27 5.75
N LEU A 30 18.93 2.84 5.48
CA LEU A 30 17.83 2.73 6.47
C LEU A 30 17.40 4.06 7.14
N GLY A 31 17.85 5.21 6.63
CA GLY A 31 17.40 6.54 7.06
C GLY A 31 16.71 7.32 5.93
N GLY A 32 15.67 8.10 6.26
CA GLY A 32 14.96 8.96 5.32
C GLY A 32 13.44 9.03 5.55
N THR A 33 12.75 9.75 4.66
CA THR A 33 11.28 9.89 4.62
C THR A 33 10.58 8.71 3.91
N GLY A 34 11.35 7.81 3.30
CA GLY A 34 10.88 6.63 2.58
C GLY A 34 11.99 5.99 1.74
N LEU A 35 11.61 5.06 0.86
CA LEU A 35 12.52 4.41 -0.10
C LEU A 35 12.81 5.34 -1.29
N GLY A 36 14.09 5.66 -1.49
CA GLY A 36 14.58 6.37 -2.66
C GLY A 36 14.60 5.51 -3.93
N VAL A 37 15.07 6.07 -5.04
CA VAL A 37 15.01 5.42 -6.37
C VAL A 37 15.77 4.10 -6.39
N LEU A 38 17.02 4.09 -5.92
CA LEU A 38 17.83 2.86 -5.94
C LEU A 38 17.32 1.83 -4.93
N ALA A 39 16.83 2.27 -3.77
CA ALA A 39 16.23 1.39 -2.78
C ALA A 39 15.00 0.66 -3.38
N LEU A 40 14.15 1.39 -4.10
CA LEU A 40 12.97 0.84 -4.78
C LEU A 40 13.37 -0.09 -5.93
N VAL A 41 14.40 0.26 -6.70
CA VAL A 41 14.95 -0.62 -7.75
C VAL A 41 15.55 -1.89 -7.14
N PHE A 42 16.29 -1.82 -6.02
CA PHE A 42 16.94 -2.98 -5.40
C PHE A 42 15.97 -3.89 -4.65
N GLU A 43 14.98 -3.33 -3.95
CA GLU A 43 13.92 -4.14 -3.33
C GLU A 43 13.19 -4.97 -4.40
N ILE A 44 12.95 -4.37 -5.57
CA ILE A 44 12.14 -4.97 -6.64
C ILE A 44 12.98 -5.71 -7.66
N ALA A 45 14.29 -5.47 -7.69
CA ALA A 45 15.27 -6.23 -8.46
C ALA A 45 15.17 -7.72 -8.18
N ALA A 46 14.79 -8.11 -6.97
CA ALA A 46 14.53 -9.50 -6.64
C ALA A 46 13.47 -10.12 -7.56
N ASP A 47 12.35 -9.46 -7.79
CA ASP A 47 11.30 -9.99 -8.65
C ASP A 47 11.62 -9.70 -10.13
N ALA A 48 11.75 -8.41 -10.47
CA ALA A 48 11.96 -7.98 -11.86
C ALA A 48 13.25 -8.54 -12.47
N PHE A 49 14.37 -8.59 -11.74
CA PHE A 49 15.66 -8.98 -12.34
C PHE A 49 15.98 -10.46 -12.17
N SER A 50 15.29 -11.21 -11.30
CA SER A 50 15.42 -12.67 -11.26
C SER A 50 15.01 -13.32 -12.59
N VAL A 51 14.13 -12.65 -13.33
CA VAL A 51 13.73 -12.99 -14.70
C VAL A 51 14.91 -13.11 -15.67
N ALA A 52 16.03 -12.44 -15.39
CA ALA A 52 17.27 -12.59 -16.15
C ALA A 52 17.79 -14.04 -16.16
N ALA A 53 17.35 -14.89 -15.22
CA ALA A 53 17.67 -16.31 -15.19
C ALA A 53 16.99 -17.12 -16.31
N TYR A 54 15.82 -16.70 -16.79
CA TYR A 54 15.03 -17.52 -17.73
C TYR A 54 14.56 -16.76 -18.98
N GLN A 55 14.62 -15.43 -19.03
CA GLN A 55 14.14 -14.64 -20.18
C GLN A 55 14.74 -15.08 -21.53
N THR A 56 16.05 -15.31 -21.58
CA THR A 56 16.78 -15.64 -22.81
C THR A 56 16.50 -17.08 -23.22
N LEU A 57 16.42 -17.99 -22.24
CA LEU A 57 16.01 -19.38 -22.45
C LEU A 57 14.65 -19.44 -23.15
N LEU A 58 13.66 -18.76 -22.60
CA LEU A 58 12.28 -18.80 -23.09
C LEU A 58 12.14 -18.15 -24.47
N ALA A 59 12.90 -17.07 -24.72
CA ALA A 59 12.93 -16.44 -26.03
C ALA A 59 13.47 -17.39 -27.12
N ILE A 60 14.55 -18.11 -26.83
CA ILE A 60 15.18 -19.08 -27.76
C ILE A 60 14.30 -20.32 -27.94
N ASP A 61 13.73 -20.86 -26.86
CA ASP A 61 12.81 -22.01 -26.91
C ASP A 61 11.57 -21.72 -27.78
N GLY A 62 10.94 -20.56 -27.54
CA GLY A 62 9.79 -20.13 -28.32
C GLY A 62 10.12 -19.87 -29.79
N ALA A 63 11.36 -19.49 -30.08
CA ALA A 63 11.88 -19.36 -31.44
C ALA A 63 12.37 -20.69 -32.05
N GLN A 64 12.24 -21.82 -31.34
CA GLN A 64 12.72 -23.14 -31.78
C GLN A 64 14.23 -23.14 -32.13
N GLY A 65 15.03 -22.45 -31.32
CA GLY A 65 16.48 -22.40 -31.48
C GLY A 65 16.99 -21.35 -32.49
N TYR A 66 16.10 -20.62 -33.17
CA TYR A 66 16.49 -19.53 -34.09
C TYR A 66 16.74 -18.22 -33.34
N HIS A 67 18.00 -17.94 -32.99
CA HIS A 67 18.37 -16.74 -32.21
C HIS A 67 17.97 -15.42 -32.87
N GLU A 68 17.99 -15.32 -34.20
CA GLU A 68 17.57 -14.11 -34.92
C GLU A 68 16.09 -13.79 -34.70
N ILE A 69 15.23 -14.82 -34.70
CA ILE A 69 13.80 -14.68 -34.41
C ILE A 69 13.61 -14.27 -32.95
N ALA A 70 14.35 -14.90 -32.02
CA ALA A 70 14.31 -14.57 -30.60
C ALA A 70 14.72 -13.10 -30.33
N MET A 71 15.79 -12.63 -30.97
CA MET A 71 16.25 -11.24 -30.88
C MET A 71 15.20 -10.26 -31.42
N LEU A 72 14.59 -10.56 -32.57
CA LEU A 72 13.55 -9.71 -33.15
C LEU A 72 12.32 -9.65 -32.25
N ALA A 73 11.85 -10.80 -31.74
CA ALA A 73 10.73 -10.89 -30.81
C ALA A 73 10.98 -10.06 -29.55
N PHE A 74 12.16 -10.21 -28.95
CA PHE A 74 12.55 -9.45 -27.76
C PHE A 74 12.66 -7.95 -28.04
N ALA A 75 13.19 -7.55 -29.20
CA ALA A 75 13.31 -6.15 -29.60
C ALA A 75 11.92 -5.49 -29.75
N VAL A 76 10.98 -6.17 -30.43
CA VAL A 76 9.60 -5.67 -30.58
C VAL A 76 8.91 -5.52 -29.23
N LEU A 77 9.06 -6.49 -28.34
CA LEU A 77 8.50 -6.41 -26.99
C LEU A 77 9.13 -5.29 -26.16
N SER A 78 10.45 -5.10 -26.26
CA SER A 78 11.17 -4.02 -25.58
C SER A 78 10.65 -2.65 -26.01
N VAL A 79 10.37 -2.46 -27.31
CA VAL A 79 9.74 -1.25 -27.84
C VAL A 79 8.32 -1.07 -27.28
N MET A 80 7.51 -2.13 -27.29
CA MET A 80 6.15 -2.11 -26.75
C MET A 80 6.13 -1.76 -25.25
N LEU A 81 7.05 -2.31 -24.46
CA LEU A 81 7.20 -2.00 -23.04
C LEU A 81 7.61 -0.53 -22.87
N PHE A 82 8.75 -0.13 -23.43
CA PHE A 82 9.38 1.16 -23.15
C PHE A 82 8.58 2.36 -23.69
N PHE A 83 7.99 2.23 -24.88
CA PHE A 83 7.22 3.31 -25.50
C PHE A 83 5.72 3.20 -25.29
N GLY A 84 5.21 2.04 -24.87
CA GLY A 84 3.80 1.79 -24.57
C GLY A 84 3.52 1.79 -23.09
N VAL A 85 3.88 0.70 -22.42
CA VAL A 85 3.50 0.38 -21.04
C VAL A 85 4.13 1.34 -20.02
N VAL A 86 5.44 1.61 -20.11
CA VAL A 86 6.16 2.48 -19.16
C VAL A 86 5.52 3.88 -19.05
N PRO A 87 5.21 4.60 -20.14
CA PRO A 87 4.50 5.86 -20.07
C PRO A 87 3.15 5.81 -19.36
N ALA A 88 2.38 4.74 -19.54
CA ALA A 88 1.06 4.57 -18.90
C ALA A 88 1.21 4.41 -17.38
N TYR A 89 2.15 3.56 -16.94
CA TYR A 89 2.46 3.39 -15.52
C TYR A 89 2.97 4.67 -14.86
N LYS A 90 3.80 5.44 -15.56
CA LYS A 90 4.25 6.75 -15.08
C LYS A 90 3.11 7.75 -14.89
N ALA A 91 2.12 7.72 -15.79
CA ALA A 91 0.92 8.54 -15.67
C ALA A 91 0.06 8.10 -14.48
N GLY A 92 -0.08 6.79 -14.26
CA GLY A 92 -0.77 6.25 -13.08
C GLY A 92 -0.12 6.67 -11.76
N ALA A 93 1.20 6.49 -11.64
CA ALA A 93 1.97 6.93 -10.48
C ALA A 93 1.90 8.45 -10.24
N TYR A 94 1.75 9.24 -11.31
CA TYR A 94 1.58 10.69 -11.18
C TYR A 94 0.19 11.11 -10.69
N LEU A 95 -0.85 10.36 -11.07
CA LEU A 95 -2.22 10.61 -10.64
C LEU A 95 -2.48 10.11 -9.22
N ARG A 96 -2.03 8.90 -8.90
CA ARG A 96 -2.21 8.25 -7.59
C ARG A 96 -0.98 7.41 -7.21
N PRO A 97 0.09 8.02 -6.66
CA PRO A 97 1.29 7.29 -6.25
C PRO A 97 1.09 6.33 -5.07
N ASN A 98 0.00 6.49 -4.29
CA ASN A 98 -0.32 5.65 -3.15
C ASN A 98 -1.23 4.45 -3.50
N ALA A 99 -1.72 4.36 -4.74
CA ALA A 99 -2.54 3.24 -5.17
C ALA A 99 -1.64 2.00 -5.35
N GLY A 100 -1.57 1.17 -4.31
CA GLY A 100 -0.73 -0.03 -4.29
C GLY A 100 -1.30 -1.15 -5.18
N GLY A 101 -0.88 -1.17 -6.45
CA GLY A 101 -1.19 -2.22 -7.42
C GLY A 101 -2.34 -1.88 -8.38
N THR A 102 -2.53 -2.76 -9.37
CA THR A 102 -3.44 -2.53 -10.51
C THR A 102 -4.91 -2.41 -10.09
N GLY A 103 -5.38 -3.28 -9.19
CA GLY A 103 -6.76 -3.25 -8.69
C GLY A 103 -7.13 -1.94 -7.97
N PRO A 104 -6.37 -1.53 -6.94
CA PRO A 104 -6.59 -0.24 -6.25
C PRO A 104 -6.43 0.97 -7.16
N LEU A 105 -5.52 0.93 -8.14
CA LEU A 105 -5.40 2.01 -9.12
C LEU A 105 -6.68 2.15 -9.94
N VAL A 106 -7.22 1.05 -10.49
CA VAL A 106 -8.48 1.05 -11.24
C VAL A 106 -9.64 1.57 -10.39
N GLU A 107 -9.69 1.20 -9.10
CA GLU A 107 -10.72 1.68 -8.17
C GLU A 107 -10.61 3.19 -7.92
N ALA A 108 -9.38 3.70 -7.79
CA ALA A 108 -9.11 5.08 -7.40
C ALA A 108 -9.23 6.10 -8.53
N ILE A 109 -8.90 5.74 -9.77
CA ILE A 109 -8.89 6.68 -10.91
C ILE A 109 -9.73 6.24 -12.11
N GLY A 110 -10.22 5.00 -12.10
CA GLY A 110 -11.03 4.47 -13.19
C GLY A 110 -12.43 5.06 -13.21
N PRO A 111 -13.02 5.24 -14.41
CA PRO A 111 -14.41 5.69 -14.53
C PRO A 111 -15.35 4.64 -13.90
N PRO A 112 -16.56 5.02 -13.44
CA PRO A 112 -17.47 4.11 -12.74
C PRO A 112 -17.75 2.79 -13.48
N ARG A 113 -17.81 2.83 -14.83
CA ARG A 113 -18.02 1.65 -15.68
C ARG A 113 -16.87 0.64 -15.67
N MET A 114 -15.66 1.06 -15.28
CA MET A 114 -14.47 0.21 -15.23
C MET A 114 -14.15 -0.32 -13.83
N ARG A 115 -14.83 0.15 -12.76
CA ARG A 115 -14.53 -0.30 -11.39
C ARG A 115 -14.68 -1.80 -11.19
N PHE A 116 -15.51 -2.48 -11.99
CA PHE A 116 -15.59 -3.95 -11.96
C PHE A 116 -14.23 -4.61 -12.31
N LEU A 117 -13.41 -3.99 -13.16
CA LEU A 117 -12.08 -4.47 -13.51
C LEU A 117 -11.12 -4.46 -12.31
N SER A 118 -11.38 -3.64 -11.28
CA SER A 118 -10.63 -3.71 -10.02
C SER A 118 -10.71 -5.11 -9.39
N TRP A 119 -11.90 -5.74 -9.45
CA TRP A 119 -12.13 -7.08 -8.88
C TRP A 119 -11.41 -8.16 -9.67
N VAL A 120 -11.43 -8.03 -11.00
CA VAL A 120 -10.72 -8.94 -11.91
C VAL A 120 -9.22 -8.78 -11.71
N GLY A 121 -8.72 -7.54 -11.64
CA GLY A 121 -7.31 -7.23 -11.39
C GLY A 121 -6.82 -7.76 -10.06
N THR A 122 -7.56 -7.57 -8.97
CA THR A 122 -7.24 -8.20 -7.68
C THR A 122 -7.15 -9.72 -7.80
N SER A 123 -8.05 -10.37 -8.53
CA SER A 123 -8.06 -11.83 -8.69
C SER A 123 -6.87 -12.33 -9.51
N LEU A 124 -6.55 -11.64 -10.61
CA LEU A 124 -5.42 -11.98 -11.47
C LEU A 124 -4.09 -11.77 -10.75
N PHE A 125 -3.95 -10.70 -9.97
CA PHE A 125 -2.76 -10.45 -9.17
C PHE A 125 -2.51 -11.56 -8.14
N PHE A 126 -3.56 -12.11 -7.52
CA PHE A 126 -3.40 -13.24 -6.61
C PHE A 126 -2.86 -14.49 -7.32
N ILE A 127 -3.33 -14.74 -8.54
CA ILE A 127 -2.84 -15.85 -9.36
C ILE A 127 -1.38 -15.58 -9.74
N ASP A 128 -1.08 -14.36 -10.15
CA ASP A 128 0.26 -13.88 -10.47
C ASP A 128 1.23 -14.14 -9.32
N ALA A 129 0.90 -13.69 -8.10
CA ALA A 129 1.68 -13.92 -6.89
C ALA A 129 1.94 -15.41 -6.58
N VAL A 130 0.94 -16.28 -6.76
CA VAL A 130 1.10 -17.73 -6.59
C VAL A 130 2.04 -18.29 -7.66
N LEU A 131 1.89 -17.87 -8.91
CA LEU A 131 2.71 -18.34 -10.03
C LEU A 131 4.16 -17.84 -9.90
N THR A 132 4.40 -16.62 -9.40
CA THR A 132 5.73 -16.10 -9.06
C THR A 132 6.43 -17.03 -8.05
N ILE A 133 5.74 -17.44 -6.99
CA ILE A 133 6.34 -18.37 -6.01
C ILE A 133 6.70 -19.70 -6.67
N ILE A 134 5.81 -20.24 -7.50
CA ILE A 134 6.04 -21.53 -8.18
C ILE A 134 7.24 -21.43 -9.14
N ILE A 135 7.24 -20.44 -10.04
CA ILE A 135 8.30 -20.31 -11.05
C ILE A 135 9.66 -20.04 -10.40
N SER A 136 9.71 -19.17 -9.40
CA SER A 136 10.94 -18.83 -8.71
C SER A 136 11.45 -19.98 -7.84
N SER A 137 10.56 -20.79 -7.24
CA SER A 137 10.95 -21.99 -6.47
C SER A 137 11.52 -23.09 -7.35
N ILE A 138 10.90 -23.34 -8.50
CA ILE A 138 11.38 -24.32 -9.48
C ILE A 138 12.72 -23.85 -10.06
N SER A 139 12.80 -22.58 -10.46
CA SER A 139 14.02 -22.01 -11.02
C SER A 139 15.17 -22.00 -10.00
N ALA A 140 14.91 -21.65 -8.73
CA ALA A 140 15.93 -21.74 -7.68
C ALA A 140 16.41 -23.17 -7.47
N SER A 141 15.50 -24.14 -7.62
CA SER A 141 15.84 -25.54 -7.55
C SER A 141 16.74 -25.95 -8.72
N ASP A 142 16.42 -25.53 -9.94
CA ASP A 142 17.22 -25.77 -11.15
C ASP A 142 18.66 -25.25 -10.99
N VAL A 143 18.80 -24.03 -10.47
CA VAL A 143 20.12 -23.44 -10.19
C VAL A 143 20.87 -24.21 -9.10
N THR A 144 20.17 -24.78 -8.12
CA THR A 144 20.83 -25.57 -7.05
C THR A 144 21.34 -26.90 -7.58
N LEU A 145 20.66 -27.51 -8.55
CA LEU A 145 21.10 -28.74 -9.22
C LEU A 145 22.40 -28.56 -10.00
N LEU A 146 22.75 -27.33 -10.40
CA LEU A 146 24.08 -27.02 -10.96
C LEU A 146 25.19 -27.29 -9.94
N ILE A 147 24.96 -26.93 -8.68
CA ILE A 147 25.95 -27.03 -7.62
C ILE A 147 25.96 -28.45 -7.03
N PHE A 148 24.78 -29.07 -6.94
CA PHE A 148 24.56 -30.38 -6.33
C PHE A 148 23.67 -31.26 -7.23
N PRO A 149 24.22 -31.80 -8.35
CA PRO A 149 23.45 -32.57 -9.33
C PRO A 149 22.84 -33.85 -8.73
N GLU A 150 23.45 -34.43 -7.70
CA GLU A 150 22.91 -35.56 -6.93
C GLU A 150 21.50 -35.31 -6.33
N LEU A 151 21.08 -34.05 -6.21
CA LEU A 151 19.75 -33.69 -5.72
C LEU A 151 18.66 -33.71 -6.81
N ALA A 152 18.98 -34.06 -8.06
CA ALA A 152 18.04 -34.04 -9.18
C ALA A 152 16.72 -34.83 -8.90
N PRO A 153 16.73 -36.02 -8.25
CA PRO A 153 15.50 -36.73 -7.91
C PRO A 153 14.59 -35.95 -6.94
N TRP A 154 15.16 -35.04 -6.16
CA TRP A 154 14.48 -34.25 -5.12
C TRP A 154 14.11 -32.84 -5.58
N ARG A 155 14.27 -32.53 -6.88
CA ARG A 155 14.02 -31.20 -7.47
C ARG A 155 12.71 -30.54 -7.02
N ILE A 156 11.60 -31.29 -7.08
CA ILE A 156 10.27 -30.75 -6.71
C ILE A 156 10.14 -30.55 -5.20
N THR A 157 10.63 -31.49 -4.40
CA THR A 157 10.64 -31.37 -2.94
C THR A 157 11.50 -30.20 -2.48
N MET A 158 12.60 -29.92 -3.19
CA MET A 158 13.44 -28.76 -2.96
C MET A 158 12.70 -27.45 -3.26
N ALA A 159 11.94 -27.40 -4.36
CA ALA A 159 11.09 -26.25 -4.68
C ALA A 159 10.04 -25.99 -3.58
N GLU A 160 9.38 -27.03 -3.07
CA GLU A 160 8.44 -26.91 -1.95
C GLU A 160 9.14 -26.44 -0.67
N ALA A 161 10.34 -26.97 -0.38
CA ALA A 161 11.13 -26.57 0.77
C ALA A 161 11.55 -25.10 0.70
N TYR A 162 11.89 -24.59 -0.49
CA TYR A 162 12.19 -23.18 -0.72
C TYR A 162 10.98 -22.28 -0.51
N ALA A 163 9.83 -22.63 -1.10
CA ALA A 163 8.59 -21.89 -0.88
C ALA A 163 8.22 -21.84 0.62
N PHE A 164 8.34 -22.97 1.31
CA PHE A 164 8.12 -23.04 2.76
C PHE A 164 9.11 -22.19 3.55
N PHE A 165 10.40 -22.24 3.20
CA PHE A 165 11.45 -21.49 3.89
C PHE A 165 11.20 -19.99 3.84
N ILE A 166 10.90 -19.43 2.67
CA ILE A 166 10.63 -18.00 2.53
C ILE A 166 9.34 -17.61 3.27
N MET A 167 8.28 -18.42 3.16
CA MET A 167 7.06 -18.23 3.93
C MET A 167 7.33 -18.19 5.44
N ALA A 168 8.12 -19.13 5.97
CA ALA A 168 8.43 -19.21 7.39
C ALA A 168 9.23 -17.97 7.86
N VAL A 169 10.24 -17.55 7.09
CA VAL A 169 11.01 -16.33 7.37
C VAL A 169 10.09 -15.10 7.41
N LEU A 170 9.23 -14.94 6.40
CA LEU A 170 8.30 -13.80 6.32
C LEU A 170 7.25 -13.82 7.43
N SER A 171 6.79 -15.00 7.84
CA SER A 171 5.82 -15.16 8.93
C SER A 171 6.42 -14.82 10.30
N ILE A 172 7.67 -15.23 10.55
CA ILE A 172 8.40 -14.98 11.81
C ILE A 172 8.82 -13.51 11.90
N VAL A 173 9.53 -13.02 10.89
CA VAL A 173 10.13 -11.67 10.88
C VAL A 173 9.07 -10.59 10.61
N GLY A 174 8.05 -10.93 9.83
CA GLY A 174 7.07 -10.01 9.29
C GLY A 174 7.55 -9.33 7.99
N PRO A 175 6.67 -9.13 6.99
CA PRO A 175 7.03 -8.54 5.69
C PRO A 175 7.80 -7.23 5.79
N ARG A 176 7.38 -6.32 6.68
CA ARG A 176 8.01 -5.00 6.84
C ARG A 176 9.47 -5.05 7.29
N ARG A 177 9.83 -6.05 8.11
CA ARG A 177 11.19 -6.21 8.62
C ARG A 177 12.08 -7.01 7.67
N ALA A 178 11.51 -7.66 6.66
CA ALA A 178 12.25 -8.38 5.64
C ALA A 178 12.73 -7.47 4.48
N VAL A 179 12.16 -6.27 4.32
CA VAL A 179 12.56 -5.28 3.29
C VAL A 179 14.07 -5.03 3.19
N PRO A 180 14.83 -4.85 4.30
CA PRO A 180 16.27 -4.67 4.23
C PRO A 180 17.00 -5.88 3.62
N LEU A 181 16.51 -7.11 3.85
CA LEU A 181 17.08 -8.32 3.26
C LEU A 181 16.91 -8.32 1.74
N PHE A 182 15.72 -7.94 1.26
CA PHE A 182 15.45 -7.79 -0.18
C PHE A 182 16.34 -6.73 -0.81
N LEU A 183 16.52 -5.59 -0.15
CA LEU A 183 17.35 -4.49 -0.64
C LEU A 183 18.83 -4.88 -0.75
N VAL A 184 19.38 -5.56 0.26
CA VAL A 184 20.78 -6.02 0.24
C VAL A 184 20.99 -7.10 -0.82
N GLY A 185 20.11 -8.11 -0.87
CA GLY A 185 20.24 -9.20 -1.83
C GLY A 185 20.01 -8.76 -3.28
N GLY A 186 18.96 -7.99 -3.52
CA GLY A 186 18.66 -7.42 -4.83
C GLY A 186 19.72 -6.43 -5.31
N GLY A 187 20.25 -5.60 -4.41
CA GLY A 187 21.36 -4.69 -4.72
C GLY A 187 22.63 -5.45 -5.10
N ALA A 188 23.04 -6.45 -4.30
CA ALA A 188 24.22 -7.26 -4.56
C ALA A 188 24.14 -8.00 -5.89
N PHE A 189 22.99 -8.63 -6.18
CA PHE A 189 22.75 -9.31 -7.45
C PHE A 189 22.80 -8.33 -8.63
N THR A 190 22.09 -7.19 -8.53
CA THR A 190 22.07 -6.19 -9.60
C THR A 190 23.48 -5.73 -9.96
N ILE A 191 24.31 -5.41 -8.97
CA ILE A 191 25.70 -4.97 -9.17
C ILE A 191 26.52 -6.09 -9.82
N PHE A 192 26.40 -7.32 -9.32
CA PHE A 192 27.09 -8.49 -9.88
C PHE A 192 26.69 -8.72 -11.35
N THR A 193 25.39 -8.72 -11.66
CA THR A 193 24.86 -8.94 -13.00
C THR A 193 25.32 -7.87 -13.98
N ILE A 194 25.37 -6.60 -13.57
CA ILE A 194 25.92 -5.51 -14.41
C ILE A 194 27.36 -5.82 -14.81
N PHE A 195 28.20 -6.16 -13.83
CA PHE A 195 29.62 -6.44 -14.08
C PHE A 195 29.78 -7.71 -14.93
N ALA A 196 29.13 -8.80 -14.53
CA ALA A 196 29.23 -10.09 -15.20
C ALA A 196 28.71 -10.02 -16.65
N LEU A 197 27.54 -9.41 -16.90
CA LEU A 197 27.02 -9.29 -18.26
C LEU A 197 27.83 -8.32 -19.13
N SER A 198 28.39 -7.26 -18.54
CA SER A 198 29.31 -6.38 -19.28
C SER A 198 30.56 -7.16 -19.72
N TRP A 199 31.07 -8.03 -18.85
CA TRP A 199 32.19 -8.93 -19.15
C TRP A 199 31.80 -9.99 -20.20
N VAL A 200 30.58 -10.53 -20.13
CA VAL A 200 30.00 -11.42 -21.16
C VAL A 200 29.94 -10.74 -22.51
N ALA A 201 29.42 -9.52 -22.60
CA ALA A 201 29.29 -8.78 -23.85
C ALA A 201 30.65 -8.56 -24.52
N LEU A 202 31.66 -8.14 -23.73
CA LEU A 202 33.01 -7.91 -24.22
C LEU A 202 33.65 -9.18 -24.76
N ASN A 203 33.50 -10.30 -24.05
CA ASN A 203 34.07 -11.59 -24.49
C ASN A 203 33.30 -12.19 -25.67
N ALA A 204 31.99 -12.03 -25.75
CA ALA A 204 31.23 -12.46 -26.93
C ALA A 204 31.73 -11.74 -28.19
N ALA A 205 31.99 -10.43 -28.10
CA ALA A 205 32.54 -9.66 -29.21
C ALA A 205 34.01 -10.01 -29.54
N ALA A 206 34.84 -10.25 -28.51
CA ALA A 206 36.28 -10.48 -28.69
C ALA A 206 36.65 -11.95 -29.00
N GLN A 207 35.85 -12.91 -28.54
CA GLN A 207 36.16 -14.34 -28.54
C GLN A 207 34.95 -15.18 -29.00
N PRO A 208 34.54 -15.07 -30.28
CA PRO A 208 33.45 -15.88 -30.82
C PRO A 208 33.75 -17.39 -30.82
N GLY A 209 35.03 -17.78 -30.80
CA GLY A 209 35.47 -19.19 -30.75
C GLY A 209 35.09 -19.95 -29.48
N LEU A 210 34.65 -19.28 -28.41
CA LEU A 210 34.12 -19.95 -27.21
C LEU A 210 32.84 -20.77 -27.50
N ALA A 211 32.19 -20.54 -28.65
CA ALA A 211 31.08 -21.37 -29.13
C ALA A 211 31.41 -22.87 -29.15
N ASP A 212 32.66 -23.23 -29.43
CA ASP A 212 33.08 -24.63 -29.55
C ASP A 212 33.01 -25.40 -28.22
N ALA A 213 32.99 -24.69 -27.08
CA ALA A 213 32.87 -25.29 -25.76
C ALA A 213 31.42 -25.61 -25.36
N VAL A 214 30.42 -24.99 -26.01
CA VAL A 214 29.01 -25.12 -25.65
C VAL A 214 28.50 -26.56 -25.72
N PRO A 215 28.77 -27.35 -26.78
CA PRO A 215 28.29 -28.74 -26.84
C PRO A 215 28.78 -29.61 -25.69
N ALA A 216 30.03 -29.41 -25.25
CA ALA A 216 30.61 -30.16 -24.14
C ALA A 216 29.94 -29.83 -22.80
N ILE A 217 29.62 -28.54 -22.57
CA ILE A 217 28.87 -28.10 -21.38
C ILE A 217 27.48 -28.73 -21.38
N VAL A 218 26.73 -28.60 -22.48
CA VAL A 218 25.36 -29.10 -22.59
C VAL A 218 25.31 -30.62 -22.40
N GLN A 219 26.21 -31.36 -23.06
CA GLN A 219 26.29 -32.81 -22.92
C GLN A 219 26.63 -33.24 -21.47
N GLY A 220 27.47 -32.48 -20.77
CA GLY A 220 27.74 -32.72 -19.34
C GLY A 220 26.50 -32.55 -18.46
N LEU A 221 25.64 -31.58 -18.78
CA LEU A 221 24.40 -31.31 -18.07
C LEU A 221 23.31 -32.35 -18.36
N GLU A 222 23.22 -32.85 -19.59
CA GLU A 222 22.32 -33.96 -19.94
C GLU A 222 22.76 -35.26 -19.24
N ASN A 223 24.06 -35.56 -19.25
CA ASN A 223 24.61 -36.77 -18.61
C ASN A 223 24.43 -36.78 -17.08
N SER A 224 24.41 -35.59 -16.46
CA SER A 224 24.14 -35.44 -15.03
C SER A 224 22.65 -35.43 -14.68
N GLY A 225 21.77 -35.47 -15.68
CA GLY A 225 20.31 -35.42 -15.50
C GLY A 225 19.79 -34.06 -15.04
N VAL A 226 20.60 -33.00 -15.15
CA VAL A 226 20.22 -31.62 -14.80
C VAL A 226 19.32 -31.04 -15.90
N VAL A 227 19.62 -31.33 -17.17
CA VAL A 227 18.84 -30.87 -18.32
C VAL A 227 17.93 -31.98 -18.83
N THR A 228 16.63 -31.68 -18.96
CA THR A 228 15.62 -32.64 -19.42
C THR A 228 15.18 -32.42 -20.86
N HIS A 229 15.38 -31.22 -21.40
CA HIS A 229 15.00 -30.86 -22.75
C HIS A 229 15.99 -29.85 -23.33
N VAL A 230 16.47 -30.09 -24.55
CA VAL A 230 17.37 -29.20 -25.29
C VAL A 230 16.76 -28.86 -26.64
N VAL A 231 16.70 -27.56 -26.95
CA VAL A 231 16.40 -27.06 -28.29
C VAL A 231 17.67 -26.48 -28.87
N GLU A 232 18.22 -27.21 -29.83
CA GLU A 232 19.50 -26.89 -30.48
C GLU A 232 19.48 -25.53 -31.19
N ALA A 233 20.63 -24.86 -31.18
CA ALA A 233 20.81 -23.60 -31.88
C ALA A 233 20.72 -23.81 -33.40
N SER A 234 19.79 -23.13 -34.06
CA SER A 234 19.61 -23.18 -35.52
C SER A 234 20.05 -21.87 -36.16
N SER A 235 20.88 -21.97 -37.19
CA SER A 235 21.56 -20.82 -37.78
C SER A 235 20.92 -20.28 -39.06
N ASP A 236 19.98 -21.00 -39.69
CA ASP A 236 19.51 -20.64 -41.03
C ASP A 236 18.01 -20.34 -41.11
N VAL A 237 17.64 -19.09 -40.83
CA VAL A 237 16.28 -18.57 -40.96
C VAL A 237 15.82 -18.56 -42.43
N SER A 238 16.75 -18.50 -43.40
CA SER A 238 16.40 -18.40 -44.83
C SER A 238 15.68 -19.63 -45.38
N THR A 239 15.79 -20.75 -44.67
CA THR A 239 15.09 -22.00 -44.99
C THR A 239 13.65 -22.05 -44.51
N LEU A 240 13.23 -21.11 -43.65
CA LEU A 240 11.87 -21.07 -43.11
C LEU A 240 10.89 -20.45 -44.11
N SER A 241 9.72 -21.06 -44.23
CA SER A 241 8.59 -20.39 -44.88
C SER A 241 8.16 -19.18 -44.04
N ALA A 242 7.59 -18.17 -44.69
CA ALA A 242 7.06 -16.99 -43.99
C ALA A 242 6.06 -17.36 -42.88
N GLY A 243 5.24 -18.40 -43.10
CA GLY A 243 4.29 -18.88 -42.10
C GLY A 243 4.97 -19.43 -40.84
N LEU A 244 6.01 -20.26 -41.01
CA LEU A 244 6.78 -20.79 -39.88
C LEU A 244 7.57 -19.69 -39.17
N PHE A 245 8.14 -18.75 -39.92
CA PHE A 245 8.81 -17.58 -39.34
C PHE A 245 7.86 -16.81 -38.42
N PHE A 246 6.65 -16.47 -38.89
CA PHE A 246 5.67 -15.75 -38.07
C PHE A 246 5.21 -16.57 -36.87
N GLN A 247 5.03 -17.88 -37.02
CA GLN A 247 4.67 -18.75 -35.91
C GLN A 247 5.73 -18.75 -34.82
N PHE A 248 7.01 -18.95 -35.18
CA PHE A 248 8.12 -18.94 -34.22
C PHE A 248 8.34 -17.55 -33.62
N PHE A 249 8.15 -16.50 -34.41
CA PHE A 249 8.21 -15.13 -33.92
C PHE A 249 7.14 -14.84 -32.86
N LEU A 250 5.87 -15.19 -33.13
CA LEU A 250 4.79 -14.97 -32.17
C LEU A 250 4.94 -15.85 -30.92
N ARG A 251 5.36 -17.11 -31.09
CA ARG A 251 5.63 -18.02 -29.97
C ARG A 251 6.79 -17.52 -29.11
N SER A 252 7.90 -17.09 -29.72
CA SER A 252 9.01 -16.45 -29.04
C SER A 252 8.57 -15.17 -28.31
N MET A 253 7.75 -14.33 -28.95
CA MET A 253 7.18 -13.16 -28.29
C MET A 253 6.37 -13.56 -27.05
N SER A 254 5.45 -14.52 -27.18
CA SER A 254 4.61 -14.98 -26.07
C SER A 254 5.43 -15.52 -24.88
N SER A 255 6.66 -15.97 -25.15
CA SER A 255 7.53 -16.58 -24.14
C SER A 255 8.49 -15.58 -23.50
N ALA A 256 9.11 -14.75 -24.34
CA ALA A 256 9.95 -13.65 -23.94
C ALA A 256 9.18 -12.55 -23.16
N MET A 257 7.85 -12.49 -23.25
CA MET A 257 7.03 -11.59 -22.44
C MET A 257 7.29 -11.73 -20.94
N LEU A 258 7.56 -12.96 -20.47
CA LEU A 258 7.93 -13.23 -19.08
C LEU A 258 9.14 -12.38 -18.63
N GLY A 259 10.01 -12.02 -19.58
CA GLY A 259 11.13 -11.08 -19.47
C GLY A 259 10.80 -9.75 -18.80
N PHE A 260 9.52 -9.36 -18.80
CA PHE A 260 9.05 -8.08 -18.28
C PHE A 260 8.07 -8.22 -17.10
N SER A 261 7.91 -9.45 -16.59
CA SER A 261 7.23 -9.70 -15.32
C SER A 261 8.01 -9.07 -14.16
N GLY A 262 7.32 -8.60 -13.12
CA GLY A 262 7.92 -7.83 -12.01
C GLY A 262 7.94 -6.31 -12.22
N TYR A 263 7.54 -5.81 -13.40
CA TYR A 263 7.47 -4.37 -13.66
C TYR A 263 6.31 -3.70 -12.90
N GLU A 264 5.20 -4.42 -12.72
CA GLU A 264 4.00 -4.04 -11.99
C GLU A 264 4.21 -3.90 -10.47
N VAL A 265 5.30 -4.45 -9.94
CA VAL A 265 5.64 -4.35 -8.51
C VAL A 265 6.13 -2.94 -8.15
N ILE A 266 6.77 -2.21 -9.09
CA ILE A 266 7.31 -0.85 -8.86
C ILE A 266 6.22 0.14 -8.40
N PRO A 267 5.09 0.26 -9.10
CA PRO A 267 3.96 1.05 -8.62
C PRO A 267 3.32 0.49 -7.35
N ALA A 268 3.27 -0.84 -7.17
CA ALA A 268 2.66 -1.47 -6.00
C ALA A 268 3.38 -1.11 -4.69
N SER A 269 4.71 -0.96 -4.73
CA SER A 269 5.54 -0.50 -3.61
C SER A 269 5.52 1.03 -3.41
N GLY A 270 4.80 1.79 -4.26
CA GLY A 270 4.78 3.25 -4.27
C GLY A 270 4.37 3.90 -2.94
N LYS A 271 3.59 3.21 -2.10
CA LYS A 271 3.22 3.66 -0.74
C LYS A 271 4.43 4.01 0.12
N HIS A 272 5.54 3.30 -0.05
CA HIS A 272 6.77 3.44 0.74
C HIS A 272 7.80 4.36 0.09
N ALA A 273 7.53 4.93 -1.09
CA ALA A 273 8.45 5.79 -1.80
C ALA A 273 8.71 7.13 -1.06
N ALA A 274 9.94 7.63 -1.15
CA ALA A 274 10.32 8.95 -0.65
C ALA A 274 9.64 10.08 -1.46
N ARG A 275 9.50 11.27 -0.86
CA ARG A 275 8.77 12.38 -1.47
C ARG A 275 9.65 13.25 -2.38
N PRO A 276 9.16 13.70 -3.56
CA PRO A 276 7.82 13.44 -4.12
C PRO A 276 7.69 12.03 -4.74
N LYS A 277 6.70 11.27 -4.28
CA LYS A 277 6.55 9.82 -4.58
C LYS A 277 6.50 9.52 -6.07
N TRP A 278 5.70 10.28 -6.82
CA TRP A 278 5.56 10.08 -8.27
C TRP A 278 6.91 10.18 -9.00
N LYS A 279 7.83 11.05 -8.54
CA LYS A 279 9.13 11.26 -9.19
C LYS A 279 10.07 10.09 -8.93
N VAL A 280 10.06 9.58 -7.70
CA VAL A 280 10.84 8.41 -7.31
C VAL A 280 10.36 7.20 -8.12
N ILE A 281 9.05 6.93 -8.11
CA ILE A 281 8.44 5.82 -8.86
C ILE A 281 8.72 5.96 -10.36
N ASN A 282 8.51 7.14 -10.95
CA ASN A 282 8.74 7.36 -12.38
C ASN A 282 10.19 7.17 -12.80
N THR A 283 11.15 7.55 -11.95
CA THR A 283 12.57 7.35 -12.24
C THR A 283 12.94 5.87 -12.10
N ALA A 284 12.46 5.20 -11.04
CA ALA A 284 12.67 3.76 -10.82
C ALA A 284 12.11 2.93 -11.99
N LEU A 285 10.90 3.25 -12.46
CA LEU A 285 10.25 2.63 -13.62
C LEU A 285 11.11 2.72 -14.90
N ILE A 286 11.78 3.85 -15.13
CA ILE A 286 12.64 4.03 -16.32
C ILE A 286 13.93 3.21 -16.15
N ILE A 287 14.58 3.30 -14.99
CA ILE A 287 15.85 2.60 -14.73
C ILE A 287 15.64 1.09 -14.82
N ALA A 288 14.59 0.57 -14.20
CA ALA A 288 14.25 -0.85 -14.26
C ALA A 288 13.98 -1.30 -15.70
N ALA A 289 13.22 -0.54 -16.50
CA ALA A 289 12.97 -0.89 -17.90
C ALA A 289 14.25 -0.91 -18.75
N VAL A 290 15.13 0.09 -18.59
CA VAL A 290 16.43 0.12 -19.27
C VAL A 290 17.28 -1.08 -18.87
N PHE A 291 17.26 -1.45 -17.59
CA PHE A 291 18.02 -2.59 -17.09
C PHE A 291 17.49 -3.93 -17.63
N LEU A 292 16.18 -4.17 -17.55
CA LEU A 292 15.54 -5.39 -18.09
C LEU A 292 15.83 -5.56 -19.57
N ILE A 293 15.59 -4.52 -20.37
CA ILE A 293 15.84 -4.52 -21.81
C ILE A 293 17.34 -4.72 -22.10
N GLY A 294 18.20 -4.00 -21.38
CA GLY A 294 19.65 -4.05 -21.58
C GLY A 294 20.23 -5.44 -21.27
N THR A 295 19.83 -6.05 -20.15
CA THR A 295 20.28 -7.39 -19.78
C THR A 295 19.82 -8.44 -20.79
N GLY A 296 18.56 -8.39 -21.23
CA GLY A 296 18.04 -9.33 -22.23
C GLY A 296 18.73 -9.20 -23.60
N ILE A 297 19.00 -7.96 -24.06
CA ILE A 297 19.76 -7.71 -25.31
C ILE A 297 21.16 -8.31 -25.20
N VAL A 298 21.88 -8.03 -24.12
CA VAL A 298 23.25 -8.53 -23.93
C VAL A 298 23.29 -10.06 -23.88
N GLN A 299 22.37 -10.67 -23.15
CA GLN A 299 22.28 -12.13 -23.07
C GLN A 299 21.95 -12.77 -24.41
N LEU A 300 20.96 -12.24 -25.14
CA LEU A 300 20.58 -12.76 -26.46
C LEU A 300 21.69 -12.59 -27.50
N PHE A 301 22.39 -11.45 -27.47
CA PHE A 301 23.55 -11.22 -28.32
C PHE A 301 24.64 -12.27 -28.06
N ALA A 302 25.03 -12.46 -26.80
CA ALA A 302 26.06 -13.43 -26.45
C ALA A 302 25.63 -14.87 -26.75
N ALA A 303 24.38 -15.22 -26.44
CA ALA A 303 23.80 -16.53 -26.77
C ALA A 303 23.78 -16.79 -28.28
N SER A 304 23.48 -15.77 -29.09
CA SER A 304 23.54 -15.87 -30.56
C SER A 304 24.97 -16.03 -31.06
N THR A 305 25.94 -15.29 -30.50
CA THR A 305 27.34 -15.37 -30.92
C THR A 305 27.94 -16.74 -30.60
N TRP A 306 27.64 -17.29 -29.42
CA TRP A 306 28.16 -18.59 -28.98
C TRP A 306 27.25 -19.77 -29.30
N ARG A 307 26.14 -19.55 -30.01
CA ARG A 307 25.17 -20.59 -30.41
C ARG A 307 24.68 -21.43 -29.23
N ILE A 308 24.34 -20.75 -28.13
CA ILE A 308 23.85 -21.42 -26.92
C ILE A 308 22.43 -21.94 -27.17
N PRO A 309 22.15 -23.24 -26.99
CA PRO A 309 20.81 -23.80 -27.13
C PRO A 309 19.89 -23.37 -25.98
N ALA A 310 18.59 -23.55 -26.15
CA ALA A 310 17.67 -23.47 -25.02
C ALA A 310 17.69 -24.81 -24.26
N THR A 311 17.89 -24.76 -22.95
CA THR A 311 18.00 -25.95 -22.09
C THR A 311 17.03 -25.84 -20.91
N GLU A 312 16.08 -26.77 -20.79
CA GLU A 312 15.16 -26.82 -19.66
C GLU A 312 15.85 -27.46 -18.45
N GLY A 313 15.87 -26.75 -17.32
CA GLY A 313 16.60 -27.15 -16.11
C GLY A 313 17.96 -26.47 -15.94
N TYR A 314 18.44 -25.72 -16.95
CA TYR A 314 19.67 -24.95 -16.85
C TYR A 314 19.55 -23.58 -17.50
N SER A 315 19.87 -22.53 -16.74
CA SER A 315 19.74 -21.15 -17.21
C SER A 315 20.75 -20.84 -18.31
N THR A 316 20.31 -20.21 -19.40
CA THR A 316 21.21 -19.65 -20.43
C THR A 316 22.23 -18.70 -19.81
N LEU A 317 21.85 -17.96 -18.76
CA LEU A 317 22.75 -17.06 -18.03
C LEU A 317 23.92 -17.80 -17.37
N LEU A 318 23.66 -19.01 -16.84
CA LEU A 318 24.71 -19.83 -16.24
C LEU A 318 25.66 -20.40 -17.29
N ILE A 319 25.17 -20.79 -18.47
CA ILE A 319 26.03 -21.20 -19.59
C ILE A 319 26.94 -20.03 -20.00
N LEU A 320 26.40 -18.81 -20.09
CA LEU A 320 27.19 -17.61 -20.37
C LEU A 320 28.30 -17.40 -19.33
N TYR A 321 27.99 -17.59 -18.05
CA TYR A 321 28.97 -17.47 -16.97
C TYR A 321 30.01 -18.59 -16.98
N GLU A 322 29.61 -19.83 -17.26
CA GLU A 322 30.51 -20.98 -17.35
C GLU A 322 31.52 -20.84 -18.49
N LEU A 323 31.09 -20.31 -19.64
CA LEU A 323 32.00 -20.06 -20.77
C LEU A 323 33.12 -19.06 -20.44
N ILE A 324 32.86 -18.09 -19.56
CA ILE A 324 33.80 -17.00 -19.30
C ILE A 324 34.61 -17.23 -18.04
N PHE A 325 33.97 -17.73 -16.99
CA PHE A 325 34.62 -17.99 -15.71
C PHE A 325 35.27 -19.37 -15.68
N GLY A 326 34.84 -20.29 -16.55
CA GLY A 326 35.28 -21.67 -16.59
C GLY A 326 34.47 -22.56 -15.67
N SER A 327 34.29 -23.82 -16.09
CA SER A 327 33.60 -24.85 -15.31
C SER A 327 34.35 -25.17 -14.02
N GLY A 328 33.60 -25.39 -12.93
CA GLY A 328 34.17 -25.73 -11.62
C GLY A 328 34.90 -24.60 -10.89
N THR A 329 34.85 -23.36 -11.38
CA THR A 329 35.49 -22.23 -10.70
C THR A 329 34.67 -21.73 -9.51
N SER A 330 35.36 -21.17 -8.51
CA SER A 330 34.70 -20.56 -7.35
C SER A 330 33.76 -19.42 -7.76
N LEU A 331 34.08 -18.71 -8.85
CA LEU A 331 33.29 -17.60 -9.34
C LEU A 331 31.97 -18.05 -10.00
N LEU A 332 31.98 -19.19 -10.72
CA LEU A 332 30.75 -19.82 -11.21
C LEU A 332 29.87 -20.30 -10.04
N GLY A 333 30.48 -20.90 -9.02
CA GLY A 333 29.77 -21.29 -7.79
C GLY A 333 29.12 -20.10 -7.08
N VAL A 334 29.84 -18.98 -6.94
CA VAL A 334 29.29 -17.73 -6.38
C VAL A 334 28.16 -17.19 -7.25
N ALA A 335 28.30 -17.21 -8.58
CA ALA A 335 27.25 -16.78 -9.50
C ALA A 335 25.97 -17.63 -9.36
N GLY A 336 26.12 -18.96 -9.26
CA GLY A 336 25.01 -19.89 -9.02
C GLY A 336 24.33 -19.64 -7.68
N ILE A 337 25.09 -19.47 -6.59
CA ILE A 337 24.53 -19.16 -5.26
C ILE A 337 23.77 -17.83 -5.28
N LEU A 338 24.34 -16.79 -5.88
CA LEU A 338 23.68 -15.48 -6.01
C LEU A 338 22.39 -15.58 -6.83
N LEU A 339 22.40 -16.39 -7.90
CA LEU A 339 21.23 -16.61 -8.75
C LEU A 339 20.13 -17.40 -8.02
N ALA A 340 20.49 -18.45 -7.27
CA ALA A 340 19.53 -19.16 -6.42
C ALA A 340 18.95 -18.22 -5.35
N PHE A 341 19.80 -17.41 -4.71
CA PHE A 341 19.38 -16.47 -3.68
C PHE A 341 18.45 -15.39 -4.22
N ILE A 342 18.72 -14.81 -5.40
CA ILE A 342 17.80 -13.81 -5.97
C ILE A 342 16.45 -14.42 -6.35
N LEU A 343 16.42 -15.67 -6.85
CA LEU A 343 15.18 -16.38 -7.14
C LEU A 343 14.40 -16.68 -5.85
N LEU A 344 15.07 -17.02 -4.75
CA LEU A 344 14.43 -17.12 -3.44
C LEU A 344 13.85 -15.77 -2.98
N LEU A 345 14.56 -14.67 -3.21
CA LEU A 345 14.06 -13.33 -2.89
C LEU A 345 12.90 -12.90 -3.80
N ALA A 346 12.87 -13.33 -5.06
CA ALA A 346 11.75 -13.09 -5.98
C ALA A 346 10.43 -13.65 -5.44
N GLN A 347 10.47 -14.82 -4.79
CA GLN A 347 9.30 -15.38 -4.09
C GLN A 347 8.76 -14.43 -3.03
N GLY A 348 9.65 -13.69 -2.37
CA GLY A 348 9.28 -12.66 -1.42
C GLY A 348 8.45 -11.54 -2.04
N GLY A 349 8.73 -11.17 -3.30
CA GLY A 349 7.89 -10.27 -4.09
C GLY A 349 6.46 -10.80 -4.23
N GLY A 350 6.30 -12.07 -4.62
CA GLY A 350 5.00 -12.74 -4.70
C GLY A 350 4.28 -12.80 -3.34
N TYR A 351 4.97 -13.18 -2.27
CA TYR A 351 4.40 -13.25 -0.92
C TYR A 351 3.96 -11.88 -0.39
N VAL A 352 4.84 -10.89 -0.42
CA VAL A 352 4.59 -9.56 0.15
C VAL A 352 3.62 -8.78 -0.72
N GLY A 353 3.78 -8.83 -2.04
CA GLY A 353 2.87 -8.21 -3.01
C GLY A 353 1.48 -8.82 -2.92
N GLY A 354 1.37 -10.15 -2.96
CA GLY A 354 0.09 -10.86 -2.87
C GLY A 354 -0.63 -10.60 -1.54
N ALA A 355 0.09 -10.62 -0.42
CA ALA A 355 -0.47 -10.28 0.88
C ALA A 355 -0.94 -8.82 0.96
N ALA A 356 -0.19 -7.87 0.38
CA ALA A 356 -0.59 -6.48 0.35
C ALA A 356 -1.87 -6.25 -0.47
N VAL A 357 -2.01 -6.96 -1.60
CA VAL A 357 -3.25 -6.93 -2.40
C VAL A 357 -4.40 -7.59 -1.64
N ALA A 358 -4.15 -8.67 -0.91
CA ALA A 358 -5.12 -9.29 -0.01
C ALA A 358 -5.63 -8.32 1.06
N ALA A 359 -4.72 -7.60 1.71
CA ALA A 359 -5.04 -6.62 2.74
C ALA A 359 -5.86 -5.45 2.15
N ASN A 360 -5.50 -4.96 0.96
CA ASN A 360 -6.29 -3.94 0.27
C ASN A 360 -7.69 -4.44 -0.12
N ALA A 361 -7.81 -5.68 -0.60
CA ALA A 361 -9.10 -6.29 -0.89
C ALA A 361 -9.93 -6.50 0.38
N ALA A 362 -9.30 -6.83 1.51
CA ALA A 362 -9.95 -6.90 2.81
C ALA A 362 -10.46 -5.52 3.23
N ARG A 363 -9.68 -4.44 3.12
CA ARG A 363 -10.14 -3.06 3.40
C ARG A 363 -11.32 -2.61 2.54
N LEU A 364 -11.39 -3.08 1.29
CA LEU A 364 -12.54 -2.86 0.40
C LEU A 364 -13.75 -3.74 0.75
N GLY A 365 -13.69 -4.54 1.81
CA GLY A 365 -14.73 -5.46 2.20
C GLY A 365 -14.90 -6.65 1.25
N ARG A 366 -13.91 -6.94 0.40
CA ARG A 366 -13.94 -8.04 -0.58
C ARG A 366 -13.38 -9.34 -0.01
N LEU A 367 -12.52 -9.26 1.00
CA LEU A 367 -11.98 -10.40 1.73
C LEU A 367 -12.28 -10.30 3.23
N PRO A 368 -12.17 -11.41 3.98
CA PRO A 368 -12.28 -11.42 5.44
C PRO A 368 -11.24 -10.49 6.10
N ARG A 369 -11.60 -9.92 7.26
CA ARG A 369 -10.73 -8.98 8.00
C ARG A 369 -9.37 -9.58 8.38
N GLN A 370 -9.29 -10.90 8.54
CA GLN A 370 -8.03 -11.59 8.86
C GLN A 370 -6.94 -11.37 7.80
N PHE A 371 -7.30 -11.10 6.55
CA PHE A 371 -6.34 -10.79 5.49
C PHE A 371 -5.72 -9.39 5.61
N GLU A 372 -6.17 -8.54 6.55
CA GLU A 372 -5.48 -7.29 6.88
C GLU A 372 -4.15 -7.54 7.59
N ASP A 373 -3.98 -8.70 8.23
CA ASP A 373 -2.68 -9.18 8.68
C ASP A 373 -1.96 -9.83 7.50
N ASP A 374 -0.90 -9.18 7.02
CA ASP A 374 -0.09 -9.65 5.90
C ASP A 374 0.39 -11.11 6.11
N ARG A 375 0.59 -11.55 7.37
CA ARG A 375 1.03 -12.93 7.68
C ARG A 375 0.01 -13.98 7.25
N VAL A 376 -1.28 -13.69 7.44
CA VAL A 376 -2.35 -14.60 7.00
C VAL A 376 -2.35 -14.69 5.48
N GLY A 377 -2.19 -13.57 4.79
CA GLY A 377 -2.04 -13.52 3.33
C GLY A 377 -0.87 -14.39 2.86
N VAL A 378 0.31 -14.23 3.46
CA VAL A 378 1.52 -15.01 3.14
C VAL A 378 1.29 -16.51 3.29
N VAL A 379 0.68 -16.96 4.39
CA VAL A 379 0.39 -18.38 4.64
C VAL A 379 -0.61 -18.95 3.63
N VAL A 380 -1.68 -18.21 3.32
CA VAL A 380 -2.70 -18.67 2.35
C VAL A 380 -2.11 -18.80 0.96
N ILE A 381 -1.33 -17.82 0.51
CA ILE A 381 -0.67 -17.85 -0.80
C ILE A 381 0.30 -19.03 -0.87
N TRP A 382 1.10 -19.25 0.18
CA TRP A 382 1.98 -20.42 0.26
C TRP A 382 1.20 -21.73 0.17
N ALA A 383 0.09 -21.87 0.89
CA ALA A 383 -0.70 -23.10 0.88
C ALA A 383 -1.20 -23.44 -0.53
N VAL A 384 -1.65 -22.43 -1.28
CA VAL A 384 -2.05 -22.61 -2.69
C VAL A 384 -0.85 -22.97 -3.56
N ALA A 385 0.27 -22.26 -3.42
CA ALA A 385 1.49 -22.56 -4.18
C ALA A 385 2.01 -23.98 -3.90
N ALA A 386 2.07 -24.41 -2.65
CA ALA A 386 2.52 -25.74 -2.24
C ALA A 386 1.64 -26.85 -2.83
N ILE A 387 0.33 -26.65 -2.97
CA ILE A 387 -0.56 -27.59 -3.65
C ILE A 387 -0.28 -27.67 -5.15
N LEU A 388 0.11 -26.55 -5.77
CA LEU A 388 0.30 -26.45 -7.21
C LEU A 388 1.71 -26.81 -7.70
N ILE A 389 2.76 -26.67 -6.88
CA ILE A 389 4.15 -27.01 -7.24
C ILE A 389 4.27 -28.47 -7.74
N PRO A 390 3.70 -29.49 -7.08
CA PRO A 390 3.75 -30.87 -7.57
C PRO A 390 3.06 -31.11 -8.92
N VAL A 391 2.10 -30.24 -9.26
CA VAL A 391 1.29 -30.31 -10.49
C VAL A 391 2.00 -29.60 -11.64
N ILE A 392 2.54 -28.40 -11.40
CA ILE A 392 3.21 -27.58 -12.41
C ILE A 392 4.72 -27.73 -12.25
N ARG A 393 5.30 -28.75 -12.90
CA ARG A 393 6.68 -29.19 -12.66
C ARG A 393 7.76 -28.49 -13.49
N THR A 394 7.38 -27.64 -14.44
CA THR A 394 8.33 -27.04 -15.39
C THR A 394 8.07 -25.54 -15.58
N VAL A 395 9.18 -24.79 -15.73
CA VAL A 395 9.16 -23.34 -15.94
C VAL A 395 8.36 -22.97 -17.20
N THR A 396 8.56 -23.70 -18.29
CA THR A 396 7.86 -23.53 -19.59
C THR A 396 6.33 -23.61 -19.47
N ARG A 397 5.81 -24.47 -18.58
CA ARG A 397 4.37 -24.55 -18.31
C ARG A 397 3.88 -23.42 -17.42
N VAL A 398 4.59 -23.11 -16.33
CA VAL A 398 4.21 -22.02 -15.42
C VAL A 398 4.16 -20.69 -16.15
N GLU A 399 5.15 -20.44 -17.01
CA GLU A 399 5.28 -19.24 -17.83
C GLU A 399 4.03 -18.95 -18.64
N ALA A 400 3.38 -19.98 -19.20
CA ALA A 400 2.18 -19.80 -19.98
C ALA A 400 1.03 -19.22 -19.15
N PHE A 401 0.91 -19.64 -17.89
CA PHE A 401 -0.09 -19.10 -16.97
C PHE A 401 0.31 -17.72 -16.45
N TYR A 402 1.59 -17.55 -16.14
CA TYR A 402 2.10 -16.33 -15.52
C TYR A 402 1.98 -15.13 -16.46
N ALA A 403 2.26 -15.32 -17.76
CA ALA A 403 2.19 -14.25 -18.75
C ALA A 403 0.80 -13.60 -18.89
N PHE A 404 -0.28 -14.37 -18.76
CA PHE A 404 -1.63 -13.82 -18.82
C PHE A 404 -1.98 -12.95 -17.62
N GLY A 405 -1.42 -13.21 -16.43
CA GLY A 405 -1.62 -12.43 -15.23
C GLY A 405 -1.16 -10.98 -15.44
N PHE A 406 0.14 -10.76 -15.49
CA PHE A 406 0.71 -9.42 -15.60
C PHE A 406 0.38 -8.68 -16.92
N VAL A 407 0.24 -9.37 -18.07
CA VAL A 407 -0.14 -8.69 -19.33
C VAL A 407 -1.57 -8.16 -19.26
N SER A 408 -2.48 -8.88 -18.60
CA SER A 408 -3.83 -8.37 -18.33
C SER A 408 -3.79 -7.13 -17.45
N GLU A 409 -2.87 -7.07 -16.48
CA GLU A 409 -2.66 -5.88 -15.67
C GLU A 409 -2.15 -4.69 -16.48
N PHE A 410 -1.20 -4.91 -17.39
CA PHE A 410 -0.73 -3.87 -18.30
C PHE A 410 -1.88 -3.29 -19.12
N ALA A 411 -2.78 -4.16 -19.60
CA ALA A 411 -3.99 -3.76 -20.30
C ALA A 411 -4.93 -2.95 -19.40
N MET A 412 -5.21 -3.41 -18.18
CA MET A 412 -6.10 -2.72 -17.24
C MET A 412 -5.57 -1.34 -16.83
N VAL A 413 -4.29 -1.23 -16.44
CA VAL A 413 -3.66 0.06 -16.10
C VAL A 413 -3.74 1.00 -17.28
N SER A 414 -3.31 0.55 -18.46
CA SER A 414 -3.22 1.42 -19.63
C SER A 414 -4.59 1.93 -20.09
N THR A 415 -5.60 1.06 -20.10
CA THR A 415 -6.99 1.44 -20.42
C THR A 415 -7.55 2.41 -19.39
N THR A 416 -7.23 2.22 -18.11
CA THR A 416 -7.68 3.11 -17.02
C THR A 416 -7.10 4.51 -17.19
N ILE A 417 -5.82 4.63 -17.54
CA ILE A 417 -5.18 5.92 -17.81
C ILE A 417 -5.76 6.60 -19.06
N PHE A 418 -6.04 5.81 -20.11
CA PHE A 418 -6.66 6.35 -21.32
C PHE A 418 -8.06 6.91 -21.05
N LEU A 419 -8.84 6.22 -20.21
CA LEU A 419 -10.23 6.55 -19.88
C LEU A 419 -10.40 7.28 -18.54
N VAL A 420 -9.32 7.86 -18.00
CA VAL A 420 -9.33 8.52 -16.69
C VAL A 420 -10.42 9.60 -16.60
N GLY A 421 -11.11 9.62 -15.46
CA GLY A 421 -12.19 10.57 -15.16
C GLY A 421 -11.73 12.03 -15.14
N ASP A 422 -12.59 12.94 -15.58
CA ASP A 422 -12.30 14.38 -15.60
C ASP A 422 -12.20 14.96 -14.18
N ASP A 423 -12.90 14.37 -13.22
CA ASP A 423 -12.85 14.71 -11.79
C ASP A 423 -11.48 14.40 -11.17
N VAL A 424 -10.88 13.27 -11.52
CA VAL A 424 -9.52 12.89 -11.09
C VAL A 424 -8.49 13.88 -11.63
N LEU A 425 -8.62 14.26 -12.91
CA LEU A 425 -7.75 15.26 -13.53
C LEU A 425 -7.87 16.62 -12.83
N LYS A 426 -9.09 17.08 -12.54
CA LYS A 426 -9.34 18.33 -11.81
C LYS A 426 -8.75 18.29 -10.39
N LYS A 427 -8.89 17.18 -9.66
CA LYS A 427 -8.28 16.98 -8.34
C LYS A 427 -6.75 17.14 -8.37
N ARG A 428 -6.11 16.81 -9.51
CA ARG A 428 -4.66 16.99 -9.72
C ARG A 428 -4.29 18.35 -10.32
N GLY A 429 -5.24 19.25 -10.52
CA GLY A 429 -5.01 20.56 -11.14
C GLY A 429 -4.88 20.52 -12.67
N ILE A 430 -5.17 19.39 -13.32
CA ILE A 430 -5.14 19.27 -14.78
C ILE A 430 -6.52 19.63 -15.33
N GLN A 431 -6.59 20.68 -16.16
CA GLN A 431 -7.83 21.03 -16.85
C GLN A 431 -8.22 19.92 -17.86
N PRO A 432 -9.45 19.40 -17.83
CA PRO A 432 -9.91 18.45 -18.84
C PRO A 432 -9.80 19.02 -20.25
N LYS A 433 -9.46 18.18 -21.24
CA LYS A 433 -9.26 18.56 -22.66
C LYS A 433 -8.06 19.50 -22.94
N SER A 434 -7.30 19.91 -21.93
CA SER A 434 -6.02 20.62 -22.09
C SER A 434 -4.98 19.76 -22.81
N SER A 435 -3.88 20.39 -23.23
CA SER A 435 -2.73 19.68 -23.80
C SER A 435 -2.14 18.66 -22.83
N GLU A 436 -2.10 18.97 -21.53
CA GLU A 436 -1.63 18.09 -20.47
C GLU A 436 -2.53 16.85 -20.30
N SER A 437 -3.85 17.05 -20.24
CA SER A 437 -4.84 15.97 -20.21
C SER A 437 -4.71 15.05 -21.43
N ARG A 438 -4.53 15.62 -22.64
CA ARG A 438 -4.33 14.84 -23.86
C ARG A 438 -3.02 14.07 -23.85
N ALA A 439 -1.93 14.67 -23.37
CA ALA A 439 -0.63 14.00 -23.25
C ALA A 439 -0.68 12.82 -22.28
N LEU A 440 -1.39 12.98 -21.15
CA LEU A 440 -1.62 11.91 -20.18
C LEU A 440 -2.45 10.76 -20.78
N ARG A 441 -3.61 11.07 -21.40
CA ARG A 441 -4.44 10.04 -22.06
C ARG A 441 -3.70 9.37 -23.20
N PHE A 442 -2.87 10.10 -23.95
CA PHE A 442 -2.05 9.52 -25.01
C PHE A 442 -0.97 8.55 -24.49
N ALA A 443 -0.45 8.76 -23.28
CA ALA A 443 0.40 7.76 -22.62
C ALA A 443 -0.38 6.47 -22.34
N GLY A 444 -1.61 6.58 -21.81
CA GLY A 444 -2.52 5.44 -21.64
C GLY A 444 -2.86 4.73 -22.94
N PHE A 445 -3.15 5.48 -24.02
CA PHE A 445 -3.47 4.93 -25.33
C PHE A 445 -2.32 4.07 -25.90
N ARG A 446 -1.07 4.54 -25.82
CA ARG A 446 0.09 3.76 -26.28
C ARG A 446 0.28 2.49 -25.47
N GLY A 447 0.13 2.58 -24.15
CA GLY A 447 0.15 1.41 -23.27
C GLY A 447 -0.95 0.40 -23.62
N MET A 448 -2.16 0.90 -23.94
CA MET A 448 -3.31 0.08 -24.31
C MET A 448 -3.03 -0.66 -25.62
N VAL A 449 -2.56 0.03 -26.66
CA VAL A 449 -2.22 -0.63 -27.93
C VAL A 449 -1.13 -1.70 -27.74
N ALA A 450 -0.07 -1.39 -26.99
CA ALA A 450 1.02 -2.33 -26.72
C ALA A 450 0.56 -3.57 -25.95
N SER A 451 -0.15 -3.37 -24.83
CA SER A 451 -0.62 -4.46 -23.96
C SER A 451 -1.70 -5.33 -24.61
N TYR A 452 -2.61 -4.74 -25.40
CA TYR A 452 -3.61 -5.52 -26.13
C TYR A 452 -2.98 -6.33 -27.28
N ALA A 453 -1.94 -5.80 -27.93
CA ALA A 453 -1.16 -6.57 -28.90
C ALA A 453 -0.47 -7.76 -28.22
N MET A 454 0.15 -7.56 -27.05
CA MET A 454 0.73 -8.64 -26.25
C MET A 454 -0.33 -9.69 -25.86
N LEU A 455 -1.50 -9.25 -25.39
CA LEU A 455 -2.60 -10.14 -25.01
C LEU A 455 -3.11 -10.96 -26.19
N LEU A 456 -3.22 -10.36 -27.39
CA LEU A 456 -3.60 -11.08 -28.60
C LEU A 456 -2.59 -12.19 -28.95
N VAL A 457 -1.29 -11.90 -28.81
CA VAL A 457 -0.24 -12.89 -29.00
C VAL A 457 -0.38 -14.02 -27.97
N LEU A 458 -0.60 -13.73 -26.69
CA LEU A 458 -0.83 -14.77 -25.68
C LEU A 458 -2.06 -15.63 -25.99
N ILE A 459 -3.18 -15.02 -26.38
CA ILE A 459 -4.41 -15.75 -26.71
C ILE A 459 -4.19 -16.74 -27.86
N THR A 460 -3.44 -16.32 -28.89
CA THR A 460 -3.19 -17.14 -30.08
C THR A 460 -2.12 -18.22 -29.86
N GLN A 461 -1.10 -17.96 -29.04
CA GLN A 461 0.03 -18.88 -28.87
C GLN A 461 -0.11 -19.78 -27.63
N LYS A 462 -0.93 -19.40 -26.65
CA LYS A 462 -1.04 -20.06 -25.34
C LYS A 462 -2.50 -20.30 -24.94
N THR A 463 -3.32 -20.70 -25.90
CA THR A 463 -4.77 -20.89 -25.72
C THR A 463 -5.11 -21.86 -24.58
N ASP A 464 -4.30 -22.90 -24.39
CA ASP A 464 -4.50 -23.92 -23.35
C ASP A 464 -4.43 -23.35 -21.92
N ALA A 465 -3.73 -22.24 -21.74
CA ALA A 465 -3.61 -21.58 -20.44
C ALA A 465 -4.84 -20.71 -20.10
N ILE A 466 -5.66 -20.32 -21.08
CA ILE A 466 -6.81 -19.42 -20.89
C ILE A 466 -7.83 -20.04 -19.96
N LEU A 467 -8.20 -21.30 -20.20
CA LEU A 467 -9.28 -21.96 -19.44
C LEU A 467 -8.91 -22.09 -17.95
N PRO A 468 -7.74 -22.62 -17.56
CA PRO A 468 -7.35 -22.70 -16.15
C PRO A 468 -7.29 -21.33 -15.47
N ILE A 469 -6.77 -20.30 -16.13
CA ILE A 469 -6.69 -18.93 -15.56
C ILE A 469 -8.08 -18.34 -15.40
N ALA A 470 -8.94 -18.49 -16.41
CA ALA A 470 -10.31 -18.01 -16.35
C ALA A 470 -11.07 -18.68 -15.20
N ILE A 471 -10.88 -20.00 -14.99
CA ILE A 471 -11.46 -20.72 -13.85
C ILE A 471 -10.90 -20.18 -12.54
N GLY A 472 -9.57 -20.10 -12.39
CA GLY A 472 -8.94 -19.61 -11.16
C GLY A 472 -9.38 -18.19 -10.80
N ALA A 473 -9.35 -17.28 -11.79
CA ALA A 473 -9.74 -15.89 -11.60
C ALA A 473 -11.23 -15.77 -11.28
N SER A 474 -12.09 -16.58 -11.93
CA SER A 474 -13.52 -16.63 -11.64
C SER A 474 -13.80 -17.16 -10.23
N CYS A 475 -13.10 -18.19 -9.78
CA CYS A 475 -13.24 -18.72 -8.41
C CYS A 475 -12.88 -17.67 -7.37
N ILE A 476 -11.75 -16.96 -7.53
CA ILE A 476 -11.33 -15.89 -6.62
C ILE A 476 -12.31 -14.72 -6.67
N LEU A 477 -12.78 -14.33 -7.86
CA LEU A 477 -13.79 -13.29 -8.04
C LEU A 477 -15.12 -13.64 -7.36
N LEU A 478 -15.60 -14.87 -7.54
CA LEU A 478 -16.83 -15.37 -6.92
C LEU A 478 -16.68 -15.42 -5.39
N PHE A 479 -15.52 -15.82 -4.89
CA PHE A 479 -15.22 -15.78 -3.46
C PHE A 479 -15.25 -14.34 -2.91
N GLN A 480 -14.63 -13.39 -3.62
CA GLN A 480 -14.68 -11.98 -3.24
C GLN A 480 -16.12 -11.44 -3.22
N LEU A 481 -16.93 -11.76 -4.23
CA LEU A 481 -18.34 -11.38 -4.28
C LEU A 481 -19.15 -12.02 -3.16
N PHE A 482 -18.87 -13.29 -2.85
CA PHE A 482 -19.50 -14.01 -1.76
C PHE A 482 -19.23 -13.31 -0.42
N VAL A 483 -17.98 -12.98 -0.10
CA VAL A 483 -17.62 -12.26 1.13
C VAL A 483 -18.20 -10.85 1.16
N HIS A 484 -18.07 -10.10 0.07
CA HIS A 484 -18.56 -8.74 -0.03
C HIS A 484 -20.07 -8.63 0.22
N ARG A 485 -20.85 -9.63 -0.23
CA ARG A 485 -22.31 -9.71 -0.03
C ARG A 485 -22.73 -10.36 1.30
N GLY A 486 -21.79 -10.64 2.21
CA GLY A 486 -22.10 -11.24 3.51
C GLY A 486 -22.32 -12.75 3.46
N GLY A 487 -21.81 -13.44 2.45
CA GLY A 487 -21.94 -14.89 2.30
C GLY A 487 -21.44 -15.69 3.50
N ILE A 488 -20.35 -15.26 4.14
CA ILE A 488 -19.85 -15.88 5.39
C ILE A 488 -20.91 -15.80 6.50
N ARG A 489 -21.65 -14.69 6.59
CA ARG A 489 -22.74 -14.51 7.55
C ARG A 489 -24.01 -15.28 7.16
N ARG A 490 -24.16 -15.73 5.92
CA ARG A 490 -25.23 -16.70 5.58
C ARG A 490 -24.94 -18.09 6.16
N ILE A 491 -23.66 -18.43 6.32
CA ILE A 491 -23.24 -19.70 6.95
C ILE A 491 -23.34 -19.58 8.48
N PHE A 492 -22.99 -18.42 9.04
CA PHE A 492 -23.12 -18.10 10.46
C PHE A 492 -24.10 -16.92 10.64
N PRO A 493 -25.43 -17.19 10.63
CA PRO A 493 -26.45 -16.15 10.68
C PRO A 493 -26.33 -15.37 11.98
N VAL A 494 -26.28 -14.04 11.84
CA VAL A 494 -26.43 -13.08 12.92
C VAL A 494 -27.78 -12.42 12.69
N SER A 495 -28.62 -12.38 13.71
CA SER A 495 -29.93 -11.74 13.63
C SER A 495 -29.79 -10.22 13.44
N ASP A 496 -30.77 -9.59 12.79
CA ASP A 496 -30.80 -8.12 12.68
C ASP A 496 -30.86 -7.44 14.05
N GLU A 497 -31.42 -8.13 15.04
CA GLU A 497 -31.43 -7.69 16.43
C GLU A 497 -30.02 -7.69 17.03
N GLU A 498 -29.24 -8.76 16.86
CA GLU A 498 -27.84 -8.79 17.28
C GLU A 498 -26.98 -7.71 16.59
N VAL A 499 -27.23 -7.44 15.31
CA VAL A 499 -26.56 -6.33 14.60
C VAL A 499 -26.91 -4.99 15.23
N ARG A 500 -28.19 -4.68 15.44
CA ARG A 500 -28.62 -3.43 16.10
C ARG A 500 -28.07 -3.33 17.52
N LEU A 501 -28.10 -4.43 18.28
CA LEU A 501 -27.56 -4.51 19.63
C LEU A 501 -26.04 -4.32 19.65
N SER A 502 -25.34 -4.58 18.54
CA SER A 502 -23.91 -4.35 18.40
C SER A 502 -23.55 -2.90 18.02
N GLU A 503 -24.52 -2.09 17.59
CA GLU A 503 -24.33 -0.66 17.31
C GLU A 503 -24.37 0.20 18.59
N LEU A 504 -24.73 -0.42 19.73
CA LEU A 504 -24.72 0.27 21.02
C LEU A 504 -23.28 0.54 21.50
N PRO A 505 -23.01 1.70 22.13
CA PRO A 505 -21.70 2.07 22.65
C PRO A 505 -21.02 0.97 23.48
N GLY A 506 -19.73 0.74 23.23
CA GLY A 506 -18.90 -0.20 23.99
C GLY A 506 -19.10 -1.69 23.67
N ARG A 507 -19.86 -2.04 22.62
CA ARG A 507 -20.00 -3.43 22.15
C ARG A 507 -19.19 -3.68 20.89
N LEU A 508 -18.81 -4.94 20.67
CA LEU A 508 -18.11 -5.33 19.44
C LEU A 508 -19.10 -5.29 18.26
N ARG A 509 -18.85 -4.40 17.30
CA ARG A 509 -19.73 -4.24 16.14
C ARG A 509 -19.77 -5.47 15.26
N LEU A 510 -21.00 -5.87 14.90
CA LEU A 510 -21.27 -6.95 13.97
C LEU A 510 -21.70 -6.36 12.62
N TYR A 511 -21.05 -6.80 11.56
CA TYR A 511 -21.34 -6.36 10.20
C TYR A 511 -22.15 -7.41 9.44
N ARG A 512 -23.17 -6.96 8.71
CA ARG A 512 -23.99 -7.82 7.83
C ARG A 512 -23.20 -8.32 6.62
N CYS A 513 -22.35 -7.46 6.07
CA CYS A 513 -21.54 -7.78 4.91
C CYS A 513 -20.18 -7.06 4.95
N GLY A 514 -19.27 -7.49 4.07
CA GLY A 514 -17.95 -6.85 3.98
C GLY A 514 -18.02 -5.37 3.59
N ARG A 515 -19.02 -4.97 2.79
CA ARG A 515 -19.22 -3.56 2.43
C ARG A 515 -19.53 -2.67 3.63
N ASP A 516 -20.41 -3.12 4.52
CA ASP A 516 -20.78 -2.35 5.71
C ASP A 516 -19.59 -2.18 6.66
N ARG A 517 -18.77 -3.23 6.77
CA ARG A 517 -17.51 -3.17 7.51
C ARG A 517 -16.57 -2.12 6.92
N ALA A 518 -16.31 -2.16 5.62
CA ALA A 518 -15.41 -1.21 4.96
C ALA A 518 -15.86 0.25 5.15
N ARG A 519 -17.17 0.52 5.03
CA ARG A 519 -17.74 1.86 5.26
C ARG A 519 -17.55 2.33 6.69
N ASP A 520 -17.75 1.45 7.66
CA ASP A 520 -17.57 1.78 9.06
C ASP A 520 -16.10 2.01 9.41
N GLU A 521 -15.17 1.21 8.87
CA GLU A 521 -13.73 1.45 9.04
C GLU A 521 -13.32 2.82 8.49
N ALA A 522 -13.78 3.20 7.29
CA ALA A 522 -13.53 4.53 6.74
C ALA A 522 -14.12 5.65 7.61
N ARG A 523 -15.32 5.46 8.18
CA ARG A 523 -15.92 6.38 9.17
C ARG A 523 -15.03 6.51 10.40
N GLN A 524 -14.57 5.39 10.96
CA GLN A 524 -13.70 5.37 12.14
C GLN A 524 -12.37 6.10 11.88
N HIS A 525 -11.76 5.91 10.71
CA HIS A 525 -10.56 6.65 10.30
C HIS A 525 -10.83 8.16 10.23
N GLY A 526 -11.97 8.58 9.69
CA GLY A 526 -12.38 9.98 9.63
C GLY A 526 -12.49 10.62 11.01
N ILE A 527 -13.17 9.96 11.95
CA ILE A 527 -13.33 10.42 13.33
C ILE A 527 -11.97 10.46 14.05
N ALA A 528 -11.21 9.36 14.01
CA ALA A 528 -9.91 9.28 14.68
C ALA A 528 -8.94 10.35 14.15
N GLY A 529 -8.91 10.54 12.83
CA GLY A 529 -8.08 11.55 12.20
C GLY A 529 -8.47 12.99 12.59
N ARG A 530 -9.77 13.32 12.61
CA ARG A 530 -10.22 14.65 13.03
C ARG A 530 -9.91 14.90 14.51
N MET A 531 -10.11 13.90 15.36
CA MET A 531 -9.83 14.00 16.79
C MET A 531 -8.35 14.21 17.08
N GLU A 532 -7.46 13.48 16.41
CA GLU A 532 -6.02 13.67 16.56
C GLU A 532 -5.57 15.06 16.07
N GLN A 533 -6.20 15.60 15.02
CA GLN A 533 -5.98 16.99 14.61
C GLN A 533 -6.38 17.98 15.72
N MET A 534 -7.59 17.84 16.28
CA MET A 534 -8.08 18.71 17.35
C MET A 534 -7.25 18.63 18.64
N ILE A 535 -6.72 17.45 18.96
CA ILE A 535 -5.78 17.26 20.07
C ILE A 535 -4.48 18.02 19.79
N SER A 536 -3.92 17.86 18.59
CA SER A 536 -2.65 18.49 18.23
C SER A 536 -2.72 20.01 18.11
N SER A 537 -3.87 20.54 17.69
CA SER A 537 -4.08 21.99 17.54
C SER A 537 -4.43 22.68 18.86
N GLY A 538 -4.51 21.94 19.97
CA GLY A 538 -4.90 22.47 21.27
C GLY A 538 -6.39 22.84 21.40
N ALA A 539 -7.24 22.51 20.42
CA ALA A 539 -8.67 22.87 20.44
C ALA A 539 -9.44 22.27 21.64
N LEU A 540 -8.91 21.18 22.20
CA LEU A 540 -9.51 20.45 23.32
C LEU A 540 -8.92 20.84 24.69
N VAL A 541 -7.97 21.77 24.75
CA VAL A 541 -7.33 22.22 26.00
C VAL A 541 -8.37 22.83 26.95
N LYS A 542 -9.44 23.44 26.42
CA LYS A 542 -10.54 24.02 27.22
C LYS A 542 -11.17 23.04 28.21
N PHE A 543 -11.13 21.74 27.91
CA PHE A 543 -11.70 20.72 28.78
C PHE A 543 -10.78 20.31 29.94
N ASN A 544 -9.49 20.68 29.93
CA ASN A 544 -8.52 20.32 30.97
C ASN A 544 -8.52 18.81 31.32
N VAL A 545 -8.58 17.96 30.29
CA VAL A 545 -8.52 16.51 30.39
C VAL A 545 -7.40 15.99 29.51
N GLU A 546 -6.69 14.97 30.00
CA GLU A 546 -5.63 14.31 29.23
C GLU A 546 -6.17 13.73 27.90
N PRO A 547 -5.44 13.88 26.78
CA PRO A 547 -5.88 13.39 25.47
C PRO A 547 -6.29 11.90 25.46
N GLN A 548 -5.65 11.08 26.29
CA GLN A 548 -5.94 9.64 26.35
C GLN A 548 -7.35 9.34 26.84
N ARG A 549 -7.90 10.16 27.75
CA ARG A 549 -9.27 9.99 28.28
C ARG A 549 -10.31 10.48 27.28
N ILE A 550 -10.00 11.53 26.52
CA ILE A 550 -10.81 11.98 25.39
C ILE A 550 -10.90 10.88 24.33
N ARG A 551 -9.77 10.25 23.97
CA ARG A 551 -9.77 9.11 23.03
C ARG A 551 -10.63 7.96 23.53
N ARG A 552 -10.59 7.62 24.82
CA ARG A 552 -11.44 6.58 25.41
C ARG A 552 -12.92 6.94 25.36
N LEU A 553 -13.28 8.19 25.66
CA LEU A 553 -14.64 8.68 25.55
C LEU A 553 -15.17 8.52 24.12
N ILE A 554 -14.43 9.03 23.12
CA ILE A 554 -14.85 8.96 21.72
C ILE A 554 -14.85 7.52 21.21
N ALA A 555 -13.86 6.71 21.60
CA ALA A 555 -13.85 5.29 21.26
C ALA A 555 -15.10 4.57 21.75
N HIS A 556 -15.58 4.91 22.95
CA HIS A 556 -16.80 4.34 23.50
C HIS A 556 -18.07 4.85 22.81
N THR A 557 -18.22 6.18 22.70
CA THR A 557 -19.46 6.82 22.22
C THR A 557 -19.65 6.71 20.71
N HIS A 558 -18.57 6.70 19.95
CA HIS A 558 -18.60 6.64 18.49
C HIS A 558 -18.11 5.31 17.91
N ASP A 559 -17.85 4.32 18.77
CA ASP A 559 -17.39 2.98 18.38
C ASP A 559 -16.17 3.04 17.44
N VAL A 560 -15.09 3.64 17.94
CA VAL A 560 -13.82 3.79 17.20
C VAL A 560 -12.81 2.81 17.75
N LEU A 561 -12.39 1.87 16.90
CA LEU A 561 -11.48 0.80 17.30
C LEU A 561 -10.06 1.31 17.60
N PRO A 562 -9.31 0.65 18.50
CA PRO A 562 -7.93 1.01 18.83
C PRO A 562 -7.01 1.12 17.61
N GLU A 563 -7.20 0.27 16.60
CA GLU A 563 -6.38 0.27 15.39
C GLU A 563 -6.53 1.57 14.59
N ALA A 564 -7.74 2.14 14.52
CA ALA A 564 -8.00 3.40 13.81
C ALA A 564 -7.22 4.56 14.46
N TRP A 565 -7.15 4.60 15.79
CA TRP A 565 -6.35 5.59 16.52
C TRP A 565 -4.85 5.46 16.27
N LEU A 566 -4.34 4.22 16.23
CA LEU A 566 -2.93 3.97 15.94
C LEU A 566 -2.58 4.44 14.54
N LEU A 567 -3.41 4.13 13.54
CA LEU A 567 -3.22 4.55 12.16
C LEU A 567 -3.28 6.07 12.02
N ALA A 568 -4.26 6.72 12.63
CA ALA A 568 -4.41 8.18 12.59
C ALA A 568 -3.19 8.90 13.17
N ARG A 569 -2.67 8.41 14.30
CA ARG A 569 -1.47 8.98 14.93
C ARG A 569 -0.21 8.81 14.10
N VAL A 570 -0.02 7.63 13.50
CA VAL A 570 1.11 7.38 12.59
C VAL A 570 1.01 8.31 11.38
N ALA A 571 -0.17 8.43 10.78
CA ALA A 571 -0.40 9.32 9.64
C ALA A 571 -0.06 10.78 10.02
N GLN A 572 -0.57 11.27 11.16
CA GLN A 572 -0.29 12.62 11.63
C GLN A 572 1.19 12.87 11.92
N HIS A 573 1.91 11.93 12.54
CA HIS A 573 3.36 12.03 12.75
C HIS A 573 4.16 12.16 11.45
N HIS A 574 3.64 11.63 10.34
CA HIS A 574 4.25 11.77 9.02
C HIS A 574 3.70 12.95 8.19
N GLY A 575 2.82 13.77 8.79
CA GLY A 575 2.10 14.83 8.08
C GLY A 575 1.25 14.28 6.93
N GLU A 576 0.69 13.08 7.11
CA GLU A 576 -0.13 12.37 6.15
C GLU A 576 -1.58 12.28 6.63
N ARG A 577 -2.48 12.14 5.66
CA ARG A 577 -3.85 11.70 5.89
C ARG A 577 -3.96 10.25 5.43
N ILE A 578 -4.78 9.47 6.13
CA ILE A 578 -5.20 8.16 5.63
C ILE A 578 -6.01 8.40 4.35
N GLU A 579 -5.54 7.90 3.22
CA GLU A 579 -6.29 7.91 1.95
C GLU A 579 -7.10 6.63 1.85
N GLU A 580 -8.38 6.75 1.55
CA GLU A 580 -9.26 5.59 1.38
C GLU A 580 -9.14 5.01 -0.04
N PRO A 581 -9.27 3.67 -0.20
CA PRO A 581 -8.96 3.00 -1.46
C PRO A 581 -10.03 3.19 -2.55
N SER A 582 -11.20 3.75 -2.23
CA SER A 582 -12.25 4.05 -3.19
C SER A 582 -12.93 5.37 -2.88
N GLU A 583 -13.53 6.01 -3.90
CA GLU A 583 -14.24 7.28 -3.70
C GLU A 583 -15.45 7.18 -2.77
N GLU A 584 -16.10 6.01 -2.72
CA GLU A 584 -17.22 5.79 -1.81
C GLU A 584 -16.75 5.82 -0.36
N LEU A 585 -15.65 5.12 -0.06
CA LEU A 585 -15.07 5.10 1.27
C LEU A 585 -14.46 6.46 1.65
N GLU A 586 -13.85 7.13 0.67
CA GLU A 586 -13.34 8.50 0.83
C GLU A 586 -14.45 9.49 1.17
N ALA A 587 -15.63 9.34 0.57
CA ALA A 587 -16.81 10.14 0.94
C ALA A 587 -17.29 9.83 2.37
N CYS A 588 -17.29 8.56 2.79
CA CYS A 588 -17.60 8.18 4.17
C CYS A 588 -16.59 8.78 5.17
N PHE A 589 -15.30 8.72 4.83
CA PHE A 589 -14.22 9.34 5.60
C PHE A 589 -14.46 10.84 5.74
N HIS A 590 -14.73 11.56 4.64
CA HIS A 590 -14.94 13.00 4.66
C HIS A 590 -16.19 13.41 5.44
N ALA A 591 -17.30 12.68 5.29
CA ALA A 591 -18.50 12.92 6.07
C ALA A 591 -18.24 12.80 7.57
N ALA A 592 -17.50 11.75 7.98
CA ALA A 592 -17.09 11.54 9.36
C ALA A 592 -16.03 12.54 9.84
N TRP A 593 -15.15 13.01 8.95
CA TRP A 593 -14.18 14.06 9.27
C TRP A 593 -14.87 15.41 9.49
N SER A 594 -15.95 15.69 8.76
CA SER A 594 -16.73 16.93 8.89
C SER A 594 -17.63 16.97 10.13
N SER A 595 -17.82 15.86 10.85
CA SER A 595 -18.66 15.82 12.06
C SER A 595 -17.95 16.39 13.31
N GLN A 596 -17.14 17.45 13.13
CA GLN A 596 -16.44 18.08 14.25
C GLN A 596 -17.40 18.59 15.32
N GLU A 597 -18.50 19.22 14.90
CA GLU A 597 -19.46 19.83 15.82
C GLU A 597 -20.11 18.75 16.69
N ASP A 598 -20.51 17.61 16.10
CA ASP A 598 -21.04 16.46 16.84
C ASP A 598 -20.04 15.88 17.85
N LEU A 599 -18.76 15.77 17.45
CA LEU A 599 -17.70 15.28 18.32
C LEU A 599 -17.45 16.23 19.49
N LEU A 600 -17.42 17.55 19.23
CA LEU A 600 -17.28 18.58 20.26
C LEU A 600 -18.48 18.59 21.19
N ALA A 601 -19.70 18.54 20.65
CA ALA A 601 -20.93 18.50 21.43
C ALA A 601 -20.96 17.28 22.36
N THR A 602 -20.48 16.12 21.89
CA THR A 602 -20.36 14.92 22.73
C THR A 602 -19.37 15.14 23.88
N ILE A 603 -18.19 15.69 23.61
CA ILE A 603 -17.17 15.95 24.64
C ILE A 603 -17.69 16.99 25.65
N GLU A 604 -18.39 18.02 25.16
CA GLU A 604 -18.98 19.09 25.95
C GLU A 604 -20.09 18.55 26.86
N HIS A 605 -21.00 17.76 26.32
CA HIS A 605 -22.05 17.08 27.08
C HIS A 605 -21.48 16.26 28.24
N TYR A 606 -20.50 15.37 27.98
CA TYR A 606 -19.90 14.56 29.05
C TYR A 606 -18.99 15.36 29.99
N SER A 607 -18.57 16.55 29.59
CA SER A 607 -17.87 17.49 30.46
C SER A 607 -18.84 18.16 31.41
N HIS A 608 -19.98 18.64 30.91
CA HIS A 608 -21.08 19.19 31.70
C HIS A 608 -21.58 18.13 32.68
N TYR A 609 -21.80 16.90 32.22
CA TYR A 609 -22.21 15.75 33.04
C TYR A 609 -21.34 15.57 34.30
N GLY A 610 -20.01 15.64 34.15
CA GLY A 610 -19.07 15.52 35.27
C GLY A 610 -19.18 16.67 36.28
N ILE A 611 -19.32 17.90 35.78
CA ILE A 611 -19.46 19.09 36.62
C ILE A 611 -20.83 19.11 37.31
N PHE A 612 -21.91 18.81 36.59
CA PHE A 612 -23.26 18.71 37.14
C PHE A 612 -23.38 17.62 38.19
N THR A 613 -22.73 16.47 37.99
CA THR A 613 -22.63 15.42 39.03
C THR A 613 -21.96 15.94 40.30
N PHE A 614 -20.99 16.85 40.20
CA PHE A 614 -20.40 17.50 41.38
C PHE A 614 -21.39 18.43 42.07
N ILE A 615 -22.07 19.29 41.29
CA ILE A 615 -23.06 20.24 41.80
C ILE A 615 -24.18 19.50 42.54
N ASP A 616 -24.85 18.57 41.86
CA ASP A 616 -25.94 17.76 42.39
C ASP A 616 -25.55 17.01 43.67
N LYS A 617 -24.39 16.35 43.68
CA LYS A 617 -23.96 15.56 44.84
C LYS A 617 -23.41 16.36 46.00
N TYR A 618 -23.08 17.64 45.82
CA TYR A 618 -22.43 18.42 46.89
C TYR A 618 -23.20 19.67 47.31
N SER A 619 -24.16 20.17 46.52
CA SER A 619 -24.95 21.38 46.81
C SER A 619 -25.57 21.39 48.20
N HIS A 620 -26.13 20.26 48.63
CA HIS A 620 -26.76 20.10 49.95
C HIS A 620 -25.83 20.44 51.14
N ASN A 621 -24.50 20.36 50.97
CA ASN A 621 -23.57 20.72 52.05
C ASN A 621 -23.55 22.22 52.36
N TRP A 622 -24.11 23.06 51.49
CA TRP A 622 -24.16 24.51 51.63
C TRP A 622 -25.59 25.08 51.67
N ALA A 623 -26.60 24.20 51.59
CA ALA A 623 -27.98 24.58 51.86
C ALA A 623 -28.17 24.84 53.36
N GLY A 624 -29.00 25.83 53.72
CA GLY A 624 -29.17 26.30 55.09
C GLY A 624 -30.61 26.70 55.38
N VAL A 625 -30.84 27.36 56.52
CA VAL A 625 -32.18 27.82 56.91
C VAL A 625 -32.68 28.95 56.01
N GLU A 626 -31.77 29.79 55.53
CA GLU A 626 -32.08 30.98 54.71
C GLU A 626 -31.85 30.76 53.20
N ARG A 627 -31.26 29.62 52.82
CA ARG A 627 -30.91 29.29 51.44
C ARG A 627 -31.33 27.87 51.07
N ASP A 628 -32.18 27.76 50.06
CA ASP A 628 -32.56 26.45 49.54
C ASP A 628 -31.46 25.85 48.65
N GLU A 629 -31.55 24.55 48.41
CA GLU A 629 -30.56 23.84 47.59
C GLU A 629 -30.54 24.33 46.14
N ALA A 630 -31.70 24.72 45.59
CA ALA A 630 -31.80 25.21 44.22
C ALA A 630 -31.02 26.52 44.01
N GLN A 631 -31.07 27.43 44.98
CA GLN A 631 -30.28 28.66 44.98
C GLN A 631 -28.78 28.35 44.99
N VAL A 632 -28.33 27.43 45.85
CA VAL A 632 -26.93 27.00 45.91
C VAL A 632 -26.49 26.40 44.57
N GLN A 633 -27.30 25.51 43.99
CA GLN A 633 -27.02 24.91 42.69
C GLN A 633 -26.91 25.96 41.58
N HIS A 634 -27.83 26.92 41.53
CA HIS A 634 -27.82 28.02 40.54
C HIS A 634 -26.53 28.83 40.63
N TYR A 635 -26.09 29.14 41.85
CA TYR A 635 -24.82 29.82 42.08
C TYR A 635 -23.60 28.99 41.67
N MET A 636 -23.59 27.69 42.00
CA MET A 636 -22.52 26.77 41.59
C MET A 636 -22.40 26.70 40.07
N VAL A 637 -23.53 26.59 39.37
CA VAL A 637 -23.59 26.56 37.90
C VAL A 637 -22.99 27.85 37.33
N ARG A 638 -23.45 29.02 37.77
CA ARG A 638 -22.93 30.32 37.32
C ARG A 638 -21.42 30.46 37.53
N ALA A 639 -20.91 29.98 38.67
CA ALA A 639 -19.50 30.07 39.03
C ALA A 639 -18.60 29.12 38.20
N LEU A 640 -19.07 27.91 37.93
CA LEU A 640 -18.31 26.87 37.22
C LEU A 640 -18.38 27.02 35.69
N PHE A 641 -19.36 27.75 35.17
CA PHE A 641 -19.56 28.01 33.74
C PHE A 641 -19.56 29.51 33.38
N PRO A 642 -18.49 30.27 33.68
CA PRO A 642 -18.48 31.73 33.56
C PRO A 642 -18.51 32.26 32.12
N ARG A 643 -18.36 31.38 31.11
CA ARG A 643 -18.36 31.74 29.68
C ARG A 643 -19.64 31.28 28.95
N THR A 644 -20.51 30.51 29.60
CA THR A 644 -21.77 30.02 29.04
C THR A 644 -22.91 30.91 29.56
N PRO A 645 -23.90 31.28 28.73
CA PRO A 645 -25.08 32.02 29.20
C PRO A 645 -25.75 31.31 30.36
N GLU A 646 -26.00 32.04 31.45
CA GLU A 646 -26.51 31.49 32.72
C GLU A 646 -27.83 30.74 32.55
N GLU A 647 -28.76 31.31 31.78
CA GLU A 647 -30.08 30.70 31.50
C GLU A 647 -29.97 29.36 30.74
N GLU A 648 -29.03 29.26 29.79
CA GLU A 648 -28.82 28.07 28.97
C GLU A 648 -28.27 26.91 29.81
N ILE A 649 -27.18 27.16 30.53
CA ILE A 649 -26.53 26.12 31.34
C ILE A 649 -27.36 25.75 32.58
N TRP A 650 -28.14 26.70 33.12
CA TRP A 650 -29.10 26.41 34.18
C TRP A 650 -30.20 25.48 33.69
N GLN A 651 -30.75 25.71 32.50
CA GLN A 651 -31.73 24.82 31.90
C GLN A 651 -31.14 23.42 31.66
N GLU A 652 -29.92 23.33 31.12
CA GLU A 652 -29.22 22.03 30.97
C GLU A 652 -29.03 21.30 32.31
N PHE A 653 -28.74 22.02 33.39
CA PHE A 653 -28.62 21.44 34.73
C PHE A 653 -29.99 21.02 35.30
N GLN A 654 -31.06 21.75 35.03
CA GLN A 654 -32.41 21.33 35.44
C GLN A 654 -32.86 20.06 34.73
N ASP A 655 -32.44 19.87 33.48
CA ASP A 655 -32.71 18.68 32.69
C ASP A 655 -31.74 17.52 33.00
N PHE A 656 -30.70 17.76 33.82
CA PHE A 656 -29.72 16.75 34.20
C PHE A 656 -30.33 15.72 35.17
N ASN A 657 -30.10 14.45 34.86
CA ASN A 657 -30.39 13.34 35.75
C ASN A 657 -29.13 12.49 35.93
N TRP A 658 -28.77 12.20 37.18
CA TRP A 658 -27.60 11.38 37.45
C TRP A 658 -27.89 9.91 37.12
N GLU A 659 -27.06 9.34 36.26
CA GLU A 659 -27.07 7.92 35.90
C GLU A 659 -25.68 7.30 36.06
N GLU A 660 -25.63 6.00 36.31
CA GLU A 660 -24.34 5.30 36.34
C GLU A 660 -23.77 5.21 34.91
N GLN A 661 -22.63 5.85 34.69
CA GLN A 661 -21.97 5.87 33.39
C GLN A 661 -20.94 4.73 33.28
N PRO A 662 -20.75 4.14 32.08
CA PRO A 662 -19.69 3.18 31.85
C PRO A 662 -18.30 3.75 32.22
N GLU A 663 -17.40 2.90 32.71
CA GLU A 663 -16.05 3.30 33.15
C GLU A 663 -15.28 4.13 32.10
N ALA A 664 -15.43 3.80 30.81
CA ALA A 664 -14.79 4.54 29.72
C ALA A 664 -15.25 6.00 29.62
N VAL A 665 -16.52 6.27 29.93
CA VAL A 665 -17.11 7.61 30.00
C VAL A 665 -16.74 8.27 31.33
N TRP A 666 -16.88 7.53 32.43
CA TRP A 666 -16.62 8.06 33.77
C TRP A 666 -15.16 8.48 33.98
N GLN A 667 -14.18 7.85 33.34
CA GLN A 667 -12.79 8.31 33.39
C GLN A 667 -12.60 9.75 32.86
N PHE A 668 -13.43 10.15 31.90
CA PHE A 668 -13.48 11.51 31.38
C PHE A 668 -14.32 12.41 32.30
N SER A 669 -15.58 12.07 32.54
CA SER A 669 -16.51 12.89 33.34
C SER A 669 -16.03 13.03 34.80
N GLY A 670 -15.46 11.98 35.39
CA GLY A 670 -14.86 11.98 36.72
C GLY A 670 -13.64 12.91 36.85
N GLN A 671 -12.89 13.13 35.75
CA GLN A 671 -11.83 14.14 35.75
C GLN A 671 -12.42 15.55 35.78
N ARG A 672 -13.52 15.79 35.06
CA ARG A 672 -14.24 17.08 35.07
C ARG A 672 -14.93 17.33 36.41
N TYR A 673 -15.50 16.30 37.01
CA TYR A 673 -15.97 16.30 38.40
C TYR A 673 -14.85 16.69 39.38
N SER A 674 -13.69 16.05 39.28
CA SER A 674 -12.56 16.32 40.18
C SER A 674 -12.03 17.73 39.99
N TRP A 675 -11.93 18.18 38.72
CA TRP A 675 -11.59 19.56 38.40
C TRP A 675 -12.59 20.54 39.03
N ALA A 676 -13.90 20.32 38.90
CA ALA A 676 -14.92 21.19 39.49
C ALA A 676 -14.78 21.23 41.03
N LYS A 677 -14.57 20.06 41.65
CA LYS A 677 -14.31 19.93 43.08
C LYS A 677 -13.05 20.69 43.52
N ASP A 678 -11.98 20.65 42.75
CA ASP A 678 -10.72 21.34 43.07
C ASP A 678 -10.81 22.87 42.81
N GLN A 679 -11.61 23.27 41.82
CA GLN A 679 -11.84 24.69 41.53
C GLN A 679 -12.82 25.33 42.52
N TRP A 680 -13.79 24.56 43.03
CA TRP A 680 -14.85 25.10 43.87
C TRP A 680 -14.34 25.89 45.09
N PRO A 681 -13.39 25.41 45.92
CA PRO A 681 -12.85 26.20 47.03
C PRO A 681 -12.22 27.54 46.61
N ASN A 682 -11.61 27.58 45.42
CA ASN A 682 -10.95 28.77 44.91
C ASN A 682 -11.94 29.82 44.38
N ILE A 683 -13.08 29.37 43.86
CA ILE A 683 -14.10 30.23 43.24
C ILE A 683 -15.18 30.62 44.28
N SER A 684 -15.50 29.72 45.20
CA SER A 684 -16.55 29.90 46.21
C SER A 684 -16.15 30.73 47.42
N GLY A 685 -14.86 31.08 47.61
CA GLY A 685 -14.40 31.82 48.80
C GLY A 685 -15.21 33.09 49.13
N PRO A 686 -15.41 34.03 48.18
CA PRO A 686 -16.26 35.20 48.41
C PRO A 686 -17.72 34.85 48.72
N MET A 687 -18.25 33.84 48.05
CA MET A 687 -19.64 33.40 48.15
C MET A 687 -19.93 32.68 49.47
N THR A 688 -19.05 31.77 49.89
CA THR A 688 -19.10 31.11 51.20
C THR A 688 -18.90 32.10 52.34
N THR A 689 -18.09 33.15 52.14
CA THR A 689 -17.95 34.25 53.11
C THR A 689 -19.26 35.03 53.24
N MET A 690 -19.90 35.39 52.12
CA MET A 690 -21.22 36.02 52.10
C MET A 690 -22.28 35.16 52.81
N TRP A 691 -22.32 33.88 52.46
CA TRP A 691 -23.22 32.91 53.06
C TRP A 691 -23.02 32.76 54.57
N THR A 692 -21.76 32.78 55.03
CA THR A 692 -21.45 32.74 56.46
C THR A 692 -21.90 34.02 57.18
N LEU A 693 -21.75 35.19 56.55
CA LEU A 693 -22.20 36.46 57.13
C LEU A 693 -23.73 36.55 57.21
N GLU A 694 -24.42 35.97 56.22
CA GLU A 694 -25.88 35.82 56.18
C GLU A 694 -26.36 34.93 57.32
N ASP A 695 -25.79 33.71 57.43
CA ASP A 695 -26.18 32.72 58.44
C ASP A 695 -25.94 33.22 59.88
N LEU A 696 -25.01 34.15 60.08
CA LEU A 696 -24.72 34.77 61.36
C LEU A 696 -25.54 36.04 61.64
N GLY A 697 -26.38 36.49 60.70
CA GLY A 697 -27.16 37.74 60.81
C GLY A 697 -26.28 38.99 60.85
N LEU A 698 -25.09 38.93 60.24
CA LEU A 698 -24.08 39.99 60.27
C LEU A 698 -24.04 40.84 59.00
N LEU A 699 -24.84 40.49 58.00
CA LEU A 699 -24.82 41.13 56.68
C LEU A 699 -25.10 42.64 56.74
N ASP A 700 -26.03 43.06 57.59
CA ASP A 700 -26.37 44.48 57.83
C ASP A 700 -25.27 45.27 58.58
N GLN A 701 -24.27 44.57 59.12
CA GLN A 701 -23.16 45.15 59.89
C GLN A 701 -21.88 45.28 59.06
N VAL A 702 -21.87 44.76 57.83
CA VAL A 702 -20.74 44.82 56.92
C VAL A 702 -20.91 46.00 55.96
N ASP A 703 -19.82 46.67 55.63
CA ASP A 703 -19.79 47.79 54.68
C ASP A 703 -20.49 47.39 53.37
N PRO A 704 -21.54 48.11 52.92
CA PRO A 704 -22.23 47.83 51.67
C PRO A 704 -21.30 47.75 50.45
N GLU A 705 -20.19 48.51 50.44
CA GLU A 705 -19.21 48.46 49.36
C GLU A 705 -18.42 47.14 49.36
N LEU A 706 -18.16 46.55 50.53
CA LEU A 706 -17.52 45.25 50.68
C LEU A 706 -18.48 44.12 50.31
N VAL A 707 -19.76 44.23 50.70
CA VAL A 707 -20.83 43.29 50.30
C VAL A 707 -20.98 43.28 48.77
N GLN A 708 -20.98 44.46 48.13
CA GLN A 708 -21.02 44.57 46.67
C GLN A 708 -19.78 43.95 46.00
N LYS A 709 -18.57 44.16 46.53
CA LYS A 709 -17.34 43.53 46.03
C LYS A 709 -17.31 42.01 46.21
N LEU A 710 -17.98 41.47 47.24
CA LEU A 710 -18.12 40.03 47.44
C LEU A 710 -19.17 39.41 46.51
N HIS A 711 -20.20 40.18 46.12
CA HIS A 711 -21.20 39.78 45.12
C HIS A 711 -20.67 39.78 43.69
N GLU A 712 -19.68 40.61 43.38
CA GLU A 712 -18.95 40.56 42.12
C GLU A 712 -18.11 39.27 42.08
N ALA A 713 -18.70 38.19 41.55
CA ALA A 713 -18.00 36.92 41.35
C ALA A 713 -16.63 37.17 40.71
N ARG A 714 -15.55 36.74 41.37
CA ARG A 714 -14.21 36.85 40.81
C ARG A 714 -14.22 36.13 39.47
N ARG A 715 -14.12 36.88 38.38
CA ARG A 715 -13.84 36.32 37.05
C ARG A 715 -12.54 35.52 37.20
N LEU A 716 -12.55 34.27 36.73
CA LEU A 716 -11.35 33.44 36.69
C LEU A 716 -10.21 34.28 36.07
N PRO A 717 -9.01 34.30 36.67
CA PRO A 717 -7.88 34.97 36.05
C PRO A 717 -7.66 34.39 34.65
N GLU A 718 -7.48 35.24 33.64
CA GLU A 718 -7.23 34.90 32.21
C GLU A 718 -6.00 33.98 31.97
N ARG A 719 -5.31 33.54 33.03
CA ARG A 719 -3.98 32.92 32.98
C ARG A 719 -3.92 31.46 32.51
N LEU A 720 -5.04 30.80 32.20
CA LEU A 720 -5.00 29.43 31.69
C LEU A 720 -4.63 29.33 30.20
N GLU A 721 -4.66 30.43 29.44
CA GLU A 721 -4.32 30.44 28.00
C GLU A 721 -2.80 30.52 27.71
N ARG A 722 -1.93 30.73 28.72
CA ARG A 722 -0.48 30.92 28.52
C ARG A 722 0.43 29.72 28.84
N VAL A 723 -0.10 28.53 29.11
CA VAL A 723 0.74 27.37 29.50
C VAL A 723 1.28 26.58 28.31
N TYR A 724 0.85 26.87 27.08
CA TYR A 724 1.52 26.38 25.88
C TYR A 724 1.65 27.53 24.87
N PRO A 725 2.85 28.01 24.54
CA PRO A 725 3.00 28.87 23.38
C PRO A 725 2.61 28.05 22.15
N LEU A 726 1.52 28.45 21.49
CA LEU A 726 1.27 28.07 20.11
C LEU A 726 2.37 28.75 19.30
N ASP A 727 3.29 27.96 18.73
CA ASP A 727 4.15 28.43 17.64
C ASP A 727 3.26 28.67 16.42
N ASP A 728 2.65 29.86 16.35
CA ASP A 728 1.85 30.33 15.21
C ASP A 728 2.73 30.81 14.02
N ASP A 729 4.06 30.78 14.13
CA ASP A 729 4.98 31.34 13.13
C ASP A 729 5.19 30.46 11.86
N HIS A 730 4.41 29.41 11.63
CA HIS A 730 4.62 28.50 10.49
C HIS A 730 3.42 28.20 9.59
N LEU A 731 2.31 28.94 9.65
CA LEU A 731 1.14 28.67 8.79
C LEU A 731 0.70 29.78 7.81
N ASP A 732 1.36 30.95 7.77
CA ASP A 732 0.96 32.07 6.87
C ASP A 732 1.91 32.32 5.67
N HIS A 733 2.34 31.26 5.00
CA HIS A 733 2.85 31.37 3.64
C HIS A 733 2.09 30.44 2.72
N ASN A 734 0.95 30.91 2.20
CA ASN A 734 0.45 30.68 0.83
C ASN A 734 -1.03 31.07 0.70
N VAL A 735 -1.37 32.35 0.88
CA VAL A 735 -2.59 32.92 0.27
C VAL A 735 -2.29 34.36 -0.14
N GLU A 736 -2.64 34.70 -1.38
CA GLU A 736 -2.59 36.01 -2.05
C GLU A 736 -1.28 36.40 -2.76
N ASP A 737 -1.27 36.15 -4.07
CA ASP A 737 -1.12 37.24 -5.05
C ASP A 737 -1.65 36.78 -6.41
N ASP A 738 -2.92 37.08 -6.66
CA ASP A 738 -3.51 37.07 -8.00
C ASP A 738 -4.58 38.17 -8.07
N GLN A 739 -4.13 39.41 -8.30
CA GLN A 739 -4.95 40.43 -8.96
C GLN A 739 -4.16 41.11 -10.10
N PRO A 740 -4.86 41.51 -11.17
CA PRO A 740 -4.24 41.82 -12.45
C PRO A 740 -3.97 43.32 -12.64
N GLY A 741 -2.95 43.64 -13.45
CA GLY A 741 -2.91 44.88 -14.24
C GLY A 741 -1.73 45.82 -13.96
N GLY A 742 -0.83 45.92 -14.95
CA GLY A 742 0.26 46.89 -15.01
C GLY A 742 1.34 46.48 -15.98
#